data_AF-A0A6I9P2I0-F1
#
_entry.id   AF-A0A6I9P2I0-F1
#
_cell.length_a   1.000
_cell.length_b   1.000
_cell.length_c   1.000
_cell.angle_alpha   90.00
_cell.angle_beta   90.00
_cell.angle_gamma   90.00
#
_symmetry.space_group_name_H-M   'P 1'
#
loop_
_entity.id
_entity.type
_entity.pdbx_description
1 polymer ?
#
loop_
_entity_poly.entity_id
_entity_poly.type
_entity_poly.pdbx_seq_one_letter_code
_entity_poly.pdbx_strand_id
1 'polypeptide(L)'
;MASALWRCLVFRCLLLLPFLLHCSQGFSRAALPFGLVRRELSCEGYAIDLRCPGSDVIMIETANYGRTDDKICDADPFQMENVNCYLPDAYKIISQRCNNRTQCVVVTGSDVFPDPCPGTYKYLEVQYECVPYKVEQKVFICPGTLKGIGDATFLFEAEQQAGSWCRDPLQAGDKVFFMPWTPYRTDTLIEYVSLEDFKNGRQTTTYKLPHRVDGTGFVAYDGAIFFNKERTRNIVKFDLRTRIKSGEAIVNNANYHDTSPYRWGGKTDIDLAVDERGLWVIYATEQNNGRIVVSQLNPYTLRFEATWDTAYDKRSASNAFMVCGVLHVVRSTYEENESEASKSQIDYIYNTKISQGEYIDILFPNQYQYITAVDYNPRDNQLYVWNNFYILRYDLDFGPPDPAEMPTSEDFSISPSISKTTVISTTAASTMKGQGDTTVVGADPRDGRDPFEDKSGSSTAEPTVAELPPTPRRFCEDTRRRAIDWPQTHTGSTVERPCPKGTKGIASFLCTVAGAWCSKGPDLSNCTSHWVTQVAQKIRSGENAANLANELARHTQGPVFAGDVSSSVRLMEQLVDILDAQLQELRPSEKDSAGRSFNKAIVDTVDNLLRPEALKSWKDMNSTEQSHAATMLLDTLEEGAFVLAENLIEPAIVKVPAENIMLDVYVLSTDGQVQDFRFPQTSKGGASLRLSSNTVKVNSKNGVAKLVFVLYKHLGQFLSTENATLRGMGDLSKRNISLTVNSHILSASITKESSRVFVADPVIFTLEHLDKIHYHNPNCSFWNYSERSMMGYWSTQGCKLLETNKSHTTCSCSHLTNFAILMAHRGNVGEGSVHDLLLTVITRMGIAVSLVCLAISLFTFCFFRGLQSDRNTIHKNLCLNLFIGELVYLVGINMTEPKLVCSIIAGVLHFCFLAAFAWMCLEGVQLYLMLVEVFESEFSRRKYYYISGYLIPAVVVGISAAIDYRGYGTQRACWLRVDNHFIWSFIGPVTLIIVVS
;
A
#
# COMPACT_ATOMS: atom_id res chain seq x y z
N MET A 1 34.19 -62.08 17.49
CA MET A 1 35.40 -61.23 17.64
C MET A 1 35.62 -60.52 16.31
N ALA A 2 35.73 -59.21 16.19
CA ALA A 2 35.49 -58.09 17.11
C ALA A 2 34.87 -56.93 16.27
N SER A 3 34.07 -55.98 16.74
CA SER A 3 33.91 -55.33 18.06
C SER A 3 35.04 -54.38 18.49
N ALA A 4 35.54 -53.52 17.59
CA ALA A 4 36.12 -52.20 17.93
C ALA A 4 36.39 -51.37 16.65
N LEU A 5 35.68 -50.26 16.45
CA LEU A 5 36.16 -49.03 15.74
C LEU A 5 35.05 -47.97 15.57
N TRP A 6 33.77 -48.35 15.53
CA TRP A 6 32.66 -47.41 15.23
C TRP A 6 32.10 -46.64 16.44
N ARG A 7 32.95 -46.21 17.38
CA ARG A 7 32.53 -45.46 18.60
C ARG A 7 33.24 -44.12 18.85
N CYS A 8 34.08 -43.62 17.93
CA CYS A 8 34.89 -42.41 18.15
C CYS A 8 34.52 -41.16 17.33
N LEU A 9 33.42 -41.16 16.56
CA LEU A 9 33.03 -40.02 15.71
C LEU A 9 31.75 -39.26 16.14
N VAL A 10 31.00 -39.76 17.12
CA VAL A 10 29.72 -39.14 17.55
C VAL A 10 29.89 -38.18 18.74
N PHE A 11 31.08 -38.10 19.36
CA PHE A 11 31.33 -37.35 20.60
C PHE A 11 32.15 -36.05 20.42
N ARG A 12 32.25 -35.51 19.19
CA ARG A 12 33.02 -34.27 18.88
C ARG A 12 32.27 -33.21 18.05
N CYS A 13 30.95 -33.31 17.90
CA CYS A 13 30.11 -32.30 17.22
C CYS A 13 29.04 -31.66 18.11
N LEU A 14 29.26 -31.60 19.44
CA LEU A 14 28.31 -31.03 20.40
C LEU A 14 28.92 -29.95 21.31
N LEU A 15 30.13 -29.47 20.99
CA LEU A 15 30.80 -28.36 21.63
C LEU A 15 31.56 -27.55 20.56
N LEU A 16 30.91 -26.53 19.99
CA LEU A 16 31.49 -25.34 19.34
C LEU A 16 30.39 -24.42 18.76
N LEU A 17 29.57 -23.90 19.68
CA LEU A 17 28.88 -22.60 19.57
C LEU A 17 29.35 -21.82 20.82
N PRO A 18 29.73 -20.52 20.76
CA PRO A 18 29.81 -19.59 19.63
C PRO A 18 31.25 -19.04 19.41
N PHE A 19 31.35 -17.94 18.64
CA PHE A 19 32.49 -17.03 18.34
C PHE A 19 33.02 -17.04 16.90
N LEU A 20 33.31 -15.82 16.43
CA LEU A 20 33.86 -15.41 15.14
C LEU A 20 32.88 -15.51 13.94
N LEU A 21 32.68 -14.47 13.12
CA LEU A 21 33.19 -13.09 13.21
C LEU A 21 32.23 -12.09 12.53
N HIS A 22 32.22 -10.87 13.07
CA HIS A 22 31.68 -9.67 12.43
C HIS A 22 32.59 -9.20 11.28
N CYS A 23 32.09 -8.22 10.53
CA CYS A 23 32.85 -7.26 9.70
C CYS A 23 33.31 -7.69 8.29
N SER A 24 32.62 -7.13 7.28
CA SER A 24 33.27 -6.61 6.07
C SER A 24 32.52 -5.36 5.58
N GLN A 25 33.01 -4.18 5.98
CA GLN A 25 32.66 -2.94 5.28
C GLN A 25 33.32 -2.93 3.90
N GLY A 26 32.56 -2.56 2.86
CA GLY A 26 33.08 -2.26 1.52
C GLY A 26 32.84 -0.78 1.20
N PHE A 27 33.93 0.00 1.12
CA PHE A 27 33.90 1.45 0.98
C PHE A 27 33.72 1.92 -0.48
N SER A 28 33.37 3.21 -0.65
CA SER A 28 33.49 4.03 -1.88
C SER A 28 32.43 3.80 -2.98
N ARG A 29 31.58 4.77 -3.31
CA ARG A 29 31.98 6.15 -3.67
C ARG A 29 31.12 7.22 -3.01
N ALA A 30 31.75 8.05 -2.17
CA ALA A 30 31.23 9.36 -1.84
C ALA A 30 31.36 10.30 -3.05
N ALA A 31 30.30 11.03 -3.37
CA ALA A 31 30.36 12.20 -4.23
C ALA A 31 30.29 13.44 -3.32
N LEU A 32 31.41 14.13 -3.17
CA LEU A 32 31.51 15.32 -2.31
C LEU A 32 30.80 16.52 -2.96
N PRO A 33 30.04 17.31 -2.19
CA PRO A 33 29.68 18.67 -2.54
C PRO A 33 30.78 19.61 -2.05
N PHE A 34 31.47 20.29 -2.95
CA PHE A 34 32.32 21.44 -2.60
C PHE A 34 31.82 22.68 -3.34
N GLY A 35 31.95 23.83 -2.68
CA GLY A 35 31.88 25.11 -3.37
C GLY A 35 32.92 25.13 -4.48
N LEU A 36 32.62 25.84 -5.57
CA LEU A 36 33.58 25.95 -6.67
C LEU A 36 34.65 26.96 -6.26
N VAL A 37 35.73 26.47 -5.65
CA VAL A 37 36.89 27.26 -5.20
C VAL A 37 37.36 28.16 -6.34
N ARG A 38 37.34 29.47 -6.10
CA ARG A 38 37.75 30.49 -7.05
C ARG A 38 39.18 30.91 -6.75
N ARG A 39 39.97 31.13 -7.78
CA ARG A 39 41.36 31.58 -7.68
C ARG A 39 41.50 32.91 -8.41
N GLU A 40 41.82 33.95 -7.66
CA GLU A 40 42.06 35.30 -8.17
C GLU A 40 43.53 35.66 -7.97
N LEU A 41 44.11 36.44 -8.89
CA LEU A 41 45.53 36.80 -8.85
C LEU A 41 45.74 38.26 -9.27
N SER A 42 46.62 38.97 -8.56
CA SER A 42 46.96 40.37 -8.84
C SER A 42 48.45 40.62 -8.60
N CYS A 43 49.11 41.31 -9.53
CA CYS A 43 50.54 41.63 -9.43
C CYS A 43 50.80 42.80 -8.48
N GLU A 44 52.01 42.90 -7.93
CA GLU A 44 52.45 44.02 -7.08
C GLU A 44 52.27 45.37 -7.80
N GLY A 45 51.52 46.28 -7.17
CA GLY A 45 51.05 47.56 -7.72
C GLY A 45 49.59 47.59 -8.18
N TYR A 46 48.93 46.44 -8.33
CA TYR A 46 47.54 46.34 -8.82
C TYR A 46 46.55 45.98 -7.71
N ALA A 47 45.26 46.24 -7.93
CA ALA A 47 44.20 45.80 -7.01
C ALA A 47 43.71 44.38 -7.37
N ILE A 48 43.27 43.64 -6.35
CA ILE A 48 42.49 42.40 -6.49
C ILE A 48 41.03 42.71 -6.12
N ASP A 49 40.07 42.15 -6.86
CA ASP A 49 38.63 42.40 -6.70
C ASP A 49 37.88 41.07 -6.58
N LEU A 50 37.65 40.65 -5.33
CA LEU A 50 36.96 39.41 -5.00
C LEU A 50 35.45 39.68 -5.00
N ARG A 51 34.68 38.87 -5.73
CA ARG A 51 33.22 39.06 -5.88
C ARG A 51 32.46 37.75 -5.73
N CYS A 52 31.39 37.79 -4.94
CA CYS A 52 30.42 36.71 -4.80
C CYS A 52 29.06 37.08 -5.41
N PRO A 53 28.35 36.11 -6.01
CA PRO A 53 27.08 36.35 -6.68
C PRO A 53 25.94 36.47 -5.67
N GLY A 54 25.01 37.41 -5.91
CA GLY A 54 23.79 37.50 -5.10
C GLY A 54 24.05 37.93 -3.65
N SER A 55 23.65 37.08 -2.71
CA SER A 55 23.76 37.28 -1.25
C SER A 55 24.92 36.54 -0.60
N ASP A 56 25.68 35.75 -1.39
CA ASP A 56 26.78 34.95 -0.90
C ASP A 56 27.93 35.84 -0.46
N VAL A 57 28.58 35.47 0.65
CA VAL A 57 29.75 36.17 1.18
C VAL A 57 31.04 35.43 0.86
N ILE A 58 32.11 36.20 0.68
CA ILE A 58 33.46 35.71 0.51
C ILE A 58 33.88 34.95 1.78
N MET A 59 34.46 33.77 1.58
CA MET A 59 35.19 32.99 2.58
C MET A 59 36.56 32.63 2.00
N ILE A 60 37.61 33.17 2.58
CA ILE A 60 38.99 32.93 2.13
C ILE A 60 39.43 31.54 2.60
N GLU A 61 39.88 30.70 1.66
CA GLU A 61 40.47 29.37 1.94
C GLU A 61 41.99 29.49 2.10
N THR A 62 42.66 30.13 1.12
CA THR A 62 44.10 30.39 1.19
C THR A 62 44.44 31.76 0.57
N ALA A 63 45.52 32.38 1.03
CA ALA A 63 46.12 33.51 0.33
C ALA A 63 47.63 33.55 0.57
N ASN A 64 48.39 33.89 -0.47
CA ASN A 64 49.84 34.09 -0.41
C ASN A 64 50.23 35.35 -1.15
N TYR A 65 51.02 36.22 -0.50
CA TYR A 65 51.68 37.35 -1.15
C TYR A 65 53.17 37.04 -1.28
N GLY A 66 53.70 37.01 -2.50
CA GLY A 66 55.08 36.59 -2.75
C GLY A 66 55.30 36.17 -4.21
N ARG A 67 56.12 35.15 -4.45
CA ARG A 67 56.34 34.54 -5.76
C ARG A 67 56.60 33.05 -5.60
N THR A 68 55.84 32.25 -6.36
CA THR A 68 55.83 30.78 -6.32
C THR A 68 56.06 30.14 -7.70
N ASP A 69 56.10 30.96 -8.77
CA ASP A 69 56.20 30.56 -10.17
C ASP A 69 57.03 31.58 -10.95
N ASP A 70 57.77 31.10 -11.96
CA ASP A 70 58.73 31.85 -12.76
C ASP A 70 58.12 32.56 -14.00
N LYS A 71 56.79 32.44 -14.23
CA LYS A 71 56.08 33.00 -15.39
C LYS A 71 54.91 33.91 -15.02
N ILE A 72 54.42 33.83 -13.78
CA ILE A 72 53.31 34.66 -13.31
C ILE A 72 53.82 36.09 -13.04
N CYS A 73 53.10 37.11 -13.50
CA CYS A 73 53.48 38.52 -13.39
C CYS A 73 54.90 38.78 -13.93
N ASP A 74 55.00 38.75 -15.27
CA ASP A 74 56.24 38.92 -16.04
C ASP A 74 56.88 40.30 -15.81
N ALA A 75 58.20 40.32 -15.62
CA ALA A 75 58.99 41.45 -15.16
C ALA A 75 60.47 41.29 -15.55
N ASP A 76 61.39 41.99 -14.88
CA ASP A 76 62.82 41.76 -15.10
C ASP A 76 63.22 40.34 -14.65
N PRO A 77 63.93 39.53 -15.46
CA PRO A 77 64.35 38.17 -15.10
C PRO A 77 65.07 38.07 -13.74
N PHE A 78 65.85 39.08 -13.35
CA PHE A 78 66.53 39.10 -12.04
C PHE A 78 65.54 39.21 -10.86
N GLN A 79 64.33 39.75 -11.09
CA GLN A 79 63.28 39.88 -10.08
C GLN A 79 62.33 38.67 -10.03
N MET A 80 62.49 37.70 -10.93
CA MET A 80 61.64 36.51 -11.08
C MET A 80 62.33 35.21 -10.67
N GLU A 81 63.66 35.20 -10.54
CA GLU A 81 64.48 34.03 -10.17
C GLU A 81 64.08 33.41 -8.81
N ASN A 82 63.61 34.23 -7.86
CA ASN A 82 63.20 33.77 -6.53
C ASN A 82 61.73 33.29 -6.50
N VAL A 83 61.54 32.00 -6.79
CA VAL A 83 60.23 31.31 -6.70
C VAL A 83 59.92 30.70 -5.32
N ASN A 84 60.73 30.97 -4.30
CA ASN A 84 60.54 30.45 -2.94
C ASN A 84 60.10 31.56 -1.97
N CYS A 85 59.25 32.48 -2.43
CA CYS A 85 58.81 33.63 -1.65
C CYS A 85 57.34 33.50 -1.22
N TYR A 86 57.13 33.39 0.10
CA TYR A 86 55.82 33.16 0.72
C TYR A 86 55.59 34.10 1.92
N LEU A 87 54.36 34.58 2.09
CA LEU A 87 53.92 35.33 3.27
C LEU A 87 52.70 34.65 3.90
N PRO A 88 52.88 33.79 4.93
CA PRO A 88 51.78 33.08 5.58
C PRO A 88 50.70 33.99 6.20
N ASP A 89 51.08 35.19 6.65
CA ASP A 89 50.14 36.16 7.24
C ASP A 89 49.22 36.85 6.20
N ALA A 90 49.48 36.69 4.89
CA ALA A 90 48.59 37.18 3.84
C ALA A 90 47.16 36.62 3.98
N TYR A 91 47.03 35.35 4.39
CA TYR A 91 45.74 34.72 4.70
C TYR A 91 44.95 35.50 5.75
N LYS A 92 45.58 35.93 6.85
CA LYS A 92 44.91 36.68 7.93
C LYS A 92 44.47 38.06 7.45
N ILE A 93 45.35 38.76 6.73
CA ILE A 93 45.10 40.13 6.22
C ILE A 93 43.92 40.12 5.24
N ILE A 94 43.90 39.17 4.31
CA ILE A 94 42.82 39.05 3.32
C ILE A 94 41.52 38.53 3.96
N SER A 95 41.60 37.55 4.88
CA SER A 95 40.44 37.08 5.64
C SER A 95 39.76 38.20 6.43
N GLN A 96 40.52 39.03 7.16
CA GLN A 96 39.98 40.12 7.97
C GLN A 96 39.33 41.23 7.13
N ARG A 97 39.85 41.48 5.92
CA ARG A 97 39.31 42.53 5.03
C ARG A 97 38.12 42.05 4.21
N CYS A 98 38.10 40.78 3.80
CA CYS A 98 37.15 40.28 2.80
C CYS A 98 36.08 39.30 3.30
N ASN A 99 36.29 38.56 4.40
CA ASN A 99 35.28 37.62 4.87
C ASN A 99 33.96 38.32 5.25
N ASN A 100 32.84 37.61 5.09
CA ASN A 100 31.48 38.10 5.35
C ASN A 100 31.05 39.31 4.48
N ARG A 101 31.70 39.56 3.33
CA ARG A 101 31.32 40.59 2.35
C ARG A 101 30.98 39.97 1.00
N THR A 102 30.03 40.55 0.27
CA THR A 102 29.68 40.14 -1.11
C THR A 102 30.72 40.60 -2.14
N GLN A 103 31.44 41.68 -1.86
CA GLN A 103 32.57 42.19 -2.66
C GLN A 103 33.67 42.75 -1.76
N CYS A 104 34.93 42.53 -2.14
CA CYS A 104 36.11 43.06 -1.47
C CYS A 104 37.19 43.47 -2.49
N VAL A 105 37.69 44.71 -2.39
CA VAL A 105 38.80 45.21 -3.20
C VAL A 105 39.99 45.50 -2.29
N VAL A 106 41.16 44.94 -2.62
CA VAL A 106 42.41 45.12 -1.85
C VAL A 106 43.55 45.46 -2.80
N VAL A 107 44.35 46.47 -2.45
CA VAL A 107 45.55 46.84 -3.23
C VAL A 107 46.69 45.89 -2.86
N THR A 108 47.30 45.27 -3.88
CA THR A 108 48.43 44.36 -3.76
C THR A 108 49.73 45.16 -3.72
N GLY A 109 50.24 45.42 -2.51
CA GLY A 109 51.49 46.16 -2.34
C GLY A 109 51.89 46.36 -0.89
N SER A 110 53.04 46.99 -0.70
CA SER A 110 53.71 47.17 0.60
C SER A 110 52.92 48.00 1.64
N ASP A 111 51.90 48.74 1.20
CA ASP A 111 50.97 49.48 2.08
C ASP A 111 49.98 48.56 2.82
N VAL A 112 49.80 47.33 2.34
CA VAL A 112 48.82 46.35 2.86
C VAL A 112 49.51 45.10 3.39
N PHE A 113 50.58 44.67 2.75
CA PHE A 113 51.33 43.47 3.11
C PHE A 113 52.79 43.83 3.42
N PRO A 114 53.38 43.33 4.52
CA PRO A 114 54.84 43.43 4.71
C PRO A 114 55.57 42.69 3.59
N ASP A 115 56.72 43.19 3.13
CA ASP A 115 57.47 42.56 2.04
C ASP A 115 58.25 41.31 2.55
N PRO A 116 57.90 40.09 2.08
CA PRO A 116 58.61 38.86 2.46
C PRO A 116 59.94 38.66 1.72
N CYS A 117 60.17 39.31 0.57
CA CYS A 117 61.34 39.09 -0.28
C CYS A 117 61.73 40.36 -1.08
N PRO A 118 62.41 41.32 -0.42
CA PRO A 118 62.84 42.56 -1.06
C PRO A 118 63.65 42.32 -2.34
N GLY A 119 63.29 43.01 -3.42
CA GLY A 119 63.93 42.89 -4.74
C GLY A 119 63.32 41.82 -5.67
N THR A 120 62.44 40.94 -5.16
CA THR A 120 61.63 40.05 -5.99
C THR A 120 60.32 40.77 -6.37
N TYR A 121 59.87 40.68 -7.63
CA TYR A 121 58.58 41.24 -8.03
C TYR A 121 57.45 40.27 -7.65
N LYS A 122 56.51 40.69 -6.81
CA LYS A 122 55.55 39.80 -6.14
C LYS A 122 54.18 39.82 -6.80
N TYR A 123 53.35 38.86 -6.42
CA TYR A 123 51.92 38.83 -6.67
C TYR A 123 51.16 38.31 -5.44
N LEU A 124 49.91 38.72 -5.33
CA LEU A 124 48.94 38.17 -4.41
C LEU A 124 48.11 37.12 -5.14
N GLU A 125 48.16 35.88 -4.65
CA GLU A 125 47.28 34.80 -5.05
C GLU A 125 46.27 34.56 -3.91
N VAL A 126 44.98 34.53 -4.23
CA VAL A 126 43.89 34.24 -3.28
C VAL A 126 43.02 33.12 -3.81
N GLN A 127 42.75 32.12 -2.97
CA GLN A 127 41.73 31.11 -3.21
C GLN A 127 40.59 31.33 -2.21
N TYR A 128 39.36 31.43 -2.72
CA TYR A 128 38.18 31.75 -1.92
C TYR A 128 36.95 31.02 -2.42
N GLU A 129 36.02 30.76 -1.50
CA GLU A 129 34.68 30.30 -1.79
C GLU A 129 33.66 31.44 -1.58
N CYS A 130 32.49 31.27 -2.20
CA CYS A 130 31.31 32.08 -1.93
C CYS A 130 30.33 31.20 -1.19
N VAL A 131 30.06 31.54 0.07
CA VAL A 131 29.18 30.78 0.96
C VAL A 131 27.95 31.60 1.32
N PRO A 132 26.79 30.99 1.60
CA PRO A 132 25.65 31.69 2.18
C PRO A 132 26.04 32.46 3.45
N TYR A 133 25.33 33.57 3.71
CA TYR A 133 25.60 34.44 4.86
C TYR A 133 25.59 33.65 6.17
N LYS A 134 26.53 33.94 7.08
CA LYS A 134 26.65 33.21 8.36
C LYS A 134 25.39 33.36 9.22
N VAL A 135 24.58 32.31 9.24
CA VAL A 135 23.46 32.13 10.18
C VAL A 135 23.99 32.09 11.61
N GLU A 136 23.22 32.63 12.56
CA GLU A 136 23.54 32.55 13.98
C GLU A 136 23.62 31.08 14.41
N GLN A 137 24.75 30.64 14.99
CA GLN A 137 24.98 29.22 15.33
C GLN A 137 23.89 28.60 16.23
N LYS A 138 23.15 29.43 16.97
CA LYS A 138 21.99 29.03 17.79
C LYS A 138 20.91 28.26 17.02
N VAL A 139 20.74 28.53 15.72
CA VAL A 139 19.70 27.92 14.87
C VAL A 139 19.95 26.41 14.64
N PHE A 140 21.19 25.94 14.82
CA PHE A 140 21.58 24.53 14.63
C PHE A 140 21.87 23.79 15.96
N ILE A 141 21.51 24.38 17.11
CA ILE A 141 21.75 23.81 18.44
C ILE A 141 20.40 23.48 19.08
N CYS A 142 20.17 22.20 19.38
CA CYS A 142 18.93 21.77 20.03
C CYS A 142 18.74 22.46 21.39
N PRO A 143 17.59 23.12 21.65
CA PRO A 143 17.30 23.76 22.93
C PRO A 143 17.02 22.76 24.07
N GLY A 144 16.63 21.52 23.74
CA GLY A 144 16.37 20.45 24.70
C GLY A 144 15.18 19.58 24.30
N THR A 145 14.72 18.71 25.21
CA THR A 145 13.54 17.86 24.97
C THR A 145 12.25 18.65 25.25
N LEU A 146 11.32 18.68 24.29
CA LEU A 146 10.03 19.37 24.46
C LEU A 146 9.23 18.77 25.64
N LYS A 147 8.77 19.63 26.56
CA LYS A 147 7.95 19.25 27.73
C LYS A 147 6.52 19.77 27.66
N GLY A 148 6.32 20.92 27.04
CA GLY A 148 5.03 21.63 27.07
C GLY A 148 4.95 22.72 26.02
N ILE A 149 3.72 23.14 25.73
CA ILE A 149 3.42 24.29 24.88
C ILE A 149 2.82 25.36 25.81
N GLY A 150 3.42 26.55 25.79
CA GLY A 150 2.99 27.69 26.60
C GLY A 150 1.76 28.41 26.04
N ASP A 151 1.47 29.57 26.60
CA ASP A 151 0.37 30.42 26.14
C ASP A 151 0.65 31.06 24.76
N ALA A 152 -0.41 31.51 24.09
CA ALA A 152 -0.30 32.16 22.79
C ALA A 152 0.32 33.57 22.92
N THR A 153 1.53 33.77 22.40
CA THR A 153 2.21 35.08 22.37
C THR A 153 1.78 35.97 21.21
N PHE A 154 1.08 35.41 20.22
CA PHE A 154 0.47 36.16 19.13
C PHE A 154 -0.91 35.59 18.78
N LEU A 155 -1.84 36.49 18.48
CA LEU A 155 -3.17 36.21 17.96
C LEU A 155 -3.52 37.26 16.89
N PHE A 156 -4.08 36.78 15.78
CA PHE A 156 -4.67 37.58 14.69
C PHE A 156 -5.78 36.76 14.01
N GLU A 157 -6.80 37.41 13.46
CA GLU A 157 -7.91 36.77 12.74
C GLU A 157 -7.77 37.06 11.24
N ALA A 158 -7.67 36.01 10.42
CA ALA A 158 -7.52 36.10 8.98
C ALA A 158 -8.84 35.90 8.23
N GLU A 159 -8.94 36.47 7.03
CA GLU A 159 -10.13 36.34 6.16
C GLU A 159 -10.39 34.88 5.69
N GLN A 160 -9.34 34.06 5.60
CA GLN A 160 -9.41 32.68 5.14
C GLN A 160 -9.42 31.70 6.31
N GLN A 161 -10.26 30.67 6.24
CA GLN A 161 -10.38 29.69 7.32
C GLN A 161 -9.10 28.87 7.54
N ALA A 162 -8.36 28.60 6.46
CA ALA A 162 -7.18 27.75 6.43
C ALA A 162 -6.03 28.41 5.67
N GLY A 163 -4.80 28.06 6.04
CA GLY A 163 -3.56 28.54 5.43
C GLY A 163 -2.36 28.03 6.21
N SER A 164 -1.18 28.55 5.88
CA SER A 164 -0.01 28.50 6.75
C SER A 164 0.73 29.84 6.69
N TRP A 165 1.61 30.06 7.66
CA TRP A 165 2.47 31.20 7.78
C TRP A 165 3.76 30.79 8.49
N CYS A 166 4.91 31.29 8.04
CA CYS A 166 6.19 30.96 8.62
C CYS A 166 7.19 32.12 8.48
N ARG A 167 8.36 31.97 9.10
CA ARG A 167 9.53 32.83 8.88
C ARG A 167 10.71 31.94 8.44
N ASP A 168 11.64 32.51 7.69
CA ASP A 168 12.88 31.82 7.32
C ASP A 168 13.87 31.84 8.50
N PRO A 169 14.24 30.68 9.08
CA PRO A 169 15.12 30.64 10.25
C PRO A 169 16.59 30.99 9.93
N LEU A 170 17.00 30.99 8.65
CA LEU A 170 18.37 31.32 8.23
C LEU A 170 18.52 32.83 7.97
N GLN A 171 17.43 33.55 7.70
CA GLN A 171 17.46 35.01 7.55
C GLN A 171 17.30 35.74 8.88
N ALA A 172 18.17 36.73 9.13
CA ALA A 172 18.18 37.48 10.37
C ALA A 172 16.98 38.45 10.58
N GLY A 173 16.13 38.64 9.56
CA GLY A 173 15.04 39.62 9.57
C GLY A 173 13.71 39.13 10.15
N ASP A 174 12.78 40.06 10.39
CA ASP A 174 11.43 39.83 10.92
C ASP A 174 10.37 39.47 9.86
N LYS A 175 10.83 39.13 8.65
CA LYS A 175 9.96 38.85 7.50
C LYS A 175 9.01 37.69 7.78
N VAL A 176 7.74 37.88 7.44
CA VAL A 176 6.70 36.86 7.54
C VAL A 176 6.26 36.47 6.14
N PHE A 177 6.22 35.16 5.88
CA PHE A 177 5.70 34.55 4.67
C PHE A 177 4.32 33.96 4.96
N PHE A 178 3.35 34.28 4.12
CA PHE A 178 1.94 33.96 4.34
C PHE A 178 1.32 33.36 3.07
N MET A 179 0.67 32.20 3.21
CA MET A 179 0.01 31.51 2.12
C MET A 179 -1.43 31.13 2.52
N PRO A 180 -2.45 31.85 2.05
CA PRO A 180 -3.84 31.51 2.31
C PRO A 180 -4.23 30.29 1.47
N TRP A 181 -4.85 29.28 2.10
CA TRP A 181 -5.25 28.08 1.38
C TRP A 181 -6.60 28.28 0.71
N THR A 182 -6.63 28.13 -0.62
CA THR A 182 -7.87 28.12 -1.39
C THR A 182 -7.96 26.87 -2.27
N PRO A 183 -9.02 26.04 -2.15
CA PRO A 183 -9.15 24.79 -2.91
C PRO A 183 -8.91 25.00 -4.41
N TYR A 184 -7.91 24.30 -4.95
CA TYR A 184 -7.49 24.32 -6.36
C TYR A 184 -7.07 25.71 -6.90
N ARG A 185 -6.84 26.71 -6.06
CA ARG A 185 -6.51 28.09 -6.48
C ARG A 185 -5.30 28.72 -5.78
N THR A 186 -4.69 28.06 -4.81
CA THR A 186 -3.45 28.52 -4.16
C THR A 186 -2.27 28.57 -5.16
N ASP A 187 -1.95 29.75 -5.69
CA ASP A 187 -0.76 30.00 -6.54
C ASP A 187 0.03 31.26 -6.14
N THR A 188 -0.27 31.86 -4.98
CA THR A 188 0.36 33.09 -4.49
C THR A 188 0.91 32.95 -3.07
N LEU A 189 2.01 33.67 -2.82
CA LEU A 189 2.63 33.85 -1.51
C LEU A 189 2.77 35.34 -1.23
N ILE A 190 2.49 35.76 0.00
CA ILE A 190 2.58 37.17 0.43
C ILE A 190 3.73 37.33 1.43
N GLU A 191 4.58 38.34 1.21
CA GLU A 191 5.64 38.75 2.14
C GLU A 191 5.24 40.03 2.88
N TYR A 192 5.52 40.05 4.19
CA TYR A 192 5.40 41.21 5.08
C TYR A 192 6.77 41.48 5.75
N VAL A 193 7.18 42.75 5.86
CA VAL A 193 8.45 43.13 6.52
C VAL A 193 8.47 42.72 8.00
N SER A 194 7.34 42.84 8.68
CA SER A 194 7.22 42.64 10.13
C SER A 194 5.87 42.03 10.52
N LEU A 195 5.80 41.55 11.77
CA LEU A 195 4.57 41.03 12.38
C LEU A 195 3.52 42.13 12.62
N GLU A 196 3.95 43.39 12.77
CA GLU A 196 3.05 44.55 12.85
C GLU A 196 2.46 44.91 11.48
N ASP A 197 3.26 44.87 10.42
CA ASP A 197 2.78 45.09 9.05
C ASP A 197 1.80 44.00 8.62
N PHE A 198 2.03 42.76 9.06
CA PHE A 198 1.09 41.65 8.89
C PHE A 198 -0.27 41.95 9.52
N LYS A 199 -0.31 42.34 10.81
CA LYS A 199 -1.55 42.75 11.50
C LYS A 199 -2.27 43.92 10.85
N ASN A 200 -1.52 44.85 10.24
CA ASN A 200 -2.07 46.04 9.57
C ASN A 200 -2.39 45.80 8.08
N GLY A 201 -2.26 44.58 7.56
CA GLY A 201 -2.51 44.25 6.15
C GLY A 201 -1.53 44.90 5.15
N ARG A 202 -0.39 45.43 5.62
CA ARG A 202 0.60 46.14 4.80
C ARG A 202 1.55 45.16 4.09
N GLN A 203 1.04 44.49 3.06
CA GLN A 203 1.84 43.59 2.22
C GLN A 203 3.03 44.31 1.56
N THR A 204 4.17 43.64 1.53
CA THR A 204 5.44 44.17 0.96
C THR A 204 5.62 43.74 -0.49
N THR A 205 5.31 42.49 -0.80
CA THR A 205 5.37 41.91 -2.14
C THR A 205 4.51 40.65 -2.19
N THR A 206 3.89 40.41 -3.35
CA THR A 206 3.22 39.15 -3.67
C THR A 206 4.06 38.39 -4.70
N TYR A 207 4.39 37.14 -4.39
CA TYR A 207 5.05 36.23 -5.32
C TYR A 207 4.00 35.35 -5.99
N LYS A 208 4.01 35.30 -7.32
CA LYS A 208 3.25 34.31 -8.08
C LYS A 208 4.10 33.06 -8.27
N LEU A 209 3.61 31.93 -7.76
CA LEU A 209 4.30 30.64 -7.84
C LEU A 209 4.17 30.07 -9.27
N PRO A 210 5.18 29.31 -9.75
CA PRO A 210 5.16 28.73 -11.10
C PRO A 210 4.15 27.57 -11.25
N HIS A 211 3.70 27.02 -10.13
CA HIS A 211 2.75 25.93 -10.02
C HIS A 211 1.83 26.19 -8.82
N ARG A 212 0.62 25.63 -8.84
CA ARG A 212 -0.30 25.63 -7.70
C ARG A 212 0.23 24.74 -6.57
N VAL A 213 -0.27 25.00 -5.37
CA VAL A 213 0.13 24.32 -4.12
C VAL A 213 -0.94 23.33 -3.68
N ASP A 214 -0.54 22.11 -3.35
CA ASP A 214 -1.34 21.17 -2.57
C ASP A 214 -0.96 21.28 -1.08
N GLY A 215 -1.97 21.35 -0.21
CA GLY A 215 -1.79 21.42 1.23
C GLY A 215 -1.48 22.81 1.80
N THR A 216 -1.26 22.85 3.11
CA THR A 216 -0.83 24.01 3.89
C THR A 216 0.65 23.93 4.29
N GLY A 217 1.30 22.78 4.13
CA GLY A 217 2.66 22.50 4.57
C GLY A 217 3.78 23.07 3.71
N PHE A 218 3.87 24.40 3.59
CA PHE A 218 4.99 25.07 2.92
C PHE A 218 5.97 25.65 3.95
N VAL A 219 7.25 25.69 3.61
CA VAL A 219 8.29 26.26 4.49
C VAL A 219 9.23 27.20 3.74
N ALA A 220 9.78 28.15 4.48
CA ALA A 220 10.85 29.03 4.03
C ALA A 220 12.20 28.56 4.59
N TYR A 221 13.21 28.45 3.72
CA TYR A 221 14.57 28.05 4.10
C TYR A 221 15.58 28.72 3.15
N ASP A 222 16.46 29.56 3.70
CA ASP A 222 17.57 30.22 3.00
C ASP A 222 17.16 30.97 1.72
N GLY A 223 16.15 31.84 1.86
CA GLY A 223 15.62 32.67 0.77
C GLY A 223 14.84 31.91 -0.31
N ALA A 224 14.58 30.61 -0.11
CA ALA A 224 13.75 29.79 -0.97
C ALA A 224 12.51 29.27 -0.24
N ILE A 225 11.43 29.10 -1.00
CA ILE A 225 10.19 28.48 -0.53
C ILE A 225 10.11 27.07 -1.11
N PHE A 226 9.79 26.13 -0.23
CA PHE A 226 9.53 24.74 -0.55
C PHE A 226 8.05 24.48 -0.37
N PHE A 227 7.41 23.89 -1.39
CA PHE A 227 5.98 23.58 -1.38
C PHE A 227 5.68 22.33 -2.20
N ASN A 228 4.61 21.60 -1.85
CA ASN A 228 4.13 20.49 -2.66
C ASN A 228 3.36 21.01 -3.88
N LYS A 229 3.82 20.61 -5.07
CA LYS A 229 3.21 20.98 -6.35
C LYS A 229 1.90 20.23 -6.56
N GLU A 230 0.84 21.00 -6.84
CA GLU A 230 -0.53 20.49 -7.04
C GLU A 230 -0.53 19.22 -7.91
N ARG A 231 -1.25 18.19 -7.44
CA ARG A 231 -1.51 16.93 -8.12
C ARG A 231 -0.25 16.10 -8.41
N THR A 232 0.83 16.31 -7.65
CA THR A 232 2.07 15.53 -7.75
C THR A 232 2.67 15.25 -6.36
N ARG A 233 3.53 14.23 -6.26
CA ARG A 233 4.37 13.99 -5.07
C ARG A 233 5.70 14.75 -5.08
N ASN A 234 5.72 15.91 -5.76
CA ASN A 234 6.95 16.66 -5.99
C ASN A 234 7.01 17.88 -5.09
N ILE A 235 8.19 18.14 -4.52
CA ILE A 235 8.51 19.37 -3.81
C ILE A 235 9.19 20.32 -4.79
N VAL A 236 8.67 21.53 -4.93
CA VAL A 236 9.26 22.58 -5.77
C VAL A 236 10.03 23.55 -4.90
N LYS A 237 11.29 23.84 -5.30
CA LYS A 237 12.10 24.92 -4.71
C LYS A 237 11.95 26.17 -5.56
N PHE A 238 11.43 27.24 -4.96
CA PHE A 238 11.26 28.55 -5.59
C PHE A 238 12.12 29.59 -4.86
N ASP A 239 13.11 30.15 -5.55
CA ASP A 239 14.03 31.15 -4.99
C ASP A 239 13.35 32.54 -5.05
N LEU A 240 13.13 33.17 -3.90
CA LEU A 240 12.39 34.43 -3.77
C LEU A 240 13.18 35.64 -4.31
N ARG A 241 14.51 35.59 -4.22
CA ARG A 241 15.42 36.67 -4.64
C ARG A 241 15.46 36.77 -6.16
N THR A 242 15.49 35.64 -6.85
CA THR A 242 15.54 35.53 -8.31
C THR A 242 14.16 35.35 -8.95
N ARG A 243 13.14 35.00 -8.16
CA ARG A 243 11.75 34.78 -8.57
C ARG A 243 11.58 33.67 -9.62
N ILE A 244 12.47 32.68 -9.57
CA ILE A 244 12.43 31.51 -10.46
C ILE A 244 12.42 30.20 -9.68
N LYS A 245 11.92 29.16 -10.32
CA LYS A 245 12.05 27.78 -9.87
C LYS A 245 13.52 27.36 -9.95
N SER A 246 14.16 27.15 -8.81
CA SER A 246 15.56 26.72 -8.73
C SER A 246 15.72 25.20 -8.67
N GLY A 247 14.63 24.44 -8.41
CA GLY A 247 14.62 22.99 -8.61
C GLY A 247 13.30 22.30 -8.27
N GLU A 248 13.28 20.96 -8.39
CA GLU A 248 12.16 20.09 -8.07
C GLU A 248 12.69 18.73 -7.59
N ALA A 249 12.19 18.24 -6.46
CA ALA A 249 12.50 16.92 -5.90
C ALA A 249 11.26 16.01 -5.98
N ILE A 250 11.43 14.71 -6.21
CA ILE A 250 10.34 13.73 -6.25
C ILE A 250 10.38 12.93 -4.95
N VAL A 251 9.35 13.03 -4.10
CA VAL A 251 9.24 12.22 -2.88
C VAL A 251 8.80 10.82 -3.32
N ASN A 252 9.73 9.86 -3.37
CA ASN A 252 9.42 8.51 -3.87
C ASN A 252 8.36 7.82 -3.00
N ASN A 253 7.40 7.17 -3.66
CA ASN A 253 6.29 6.41 -3.06
C ASN A 253 5.34 7.19 -2.14
N ALA A 254 5.50 8.52 -2.02
CA ALA A 254 4.58 9.33 -1.25
C ALA A 254 3.18 9.38 -1.88
N ASN A 255 2.19 9.30 -1.01
CA ASN A 255 0.79 9.62 -1.27
C ASN A 255 0.65 11.15 -1.41
N TYR A 256 -0.28 11.60 -2.25
CA TYR A 256 -0.46 13.02 -2.60
C TYR A 256 -1.90 13.31 -3.04
N HIS A 257 -2.32 14.57 -2.95
CA HIS A 257 -3.61 15.08 -3.44
C HIS A 257 -4.86 14.38 -2.85
N ASP A 258 -5.07 14.55 -1.55
CA ASP A 258 -6.13 13.95 -0.71
C ASP A 258 -6.09 12.39 -0.63
N THR A 259 -4.94 11.78 -0.86
CA THR A 259 -4.70 10.33 -0.67
C THR A 259 -4.35 9.99 0.79
N SER A 260 -3.48 10.76 1.44
CA SER A 260 -3.16 10.63 2.88
C SER A 260 -2.93 11.99 3.57
N PRO A 261 -3.89 12.93 3.49
CA PRO A 261 -3.83 14.17 4.23
C PRO A 261 -3.98 13.94 5.75
N TYR A 262 -3.77 15.00 6.53
CA TYR A 262 -4.17 15.01 7.94
C TYR A 262 -5.69 14.93 8.10
N ARG A 263 -6.14 14.77 9.36
CA ARG A 263 -7.53 14.57 9.77
C ARG A 263 -8.54 15.59 9.20
N TRP A 264 -8.12 16.84 8.99
CA TRP A 264 -8.97 17.89 8.41
C TRP A 264 -9.07 17.84 6.88
N GLY A 265 -8.19 17.10 6.21
CA GLY A 265 -8.09 17.01 4.75
C GLY A 265 -7.19 18.09 4.16
N GLY A 266 -7.66 18.76 3.11
CA GLY A 266 -7.03 19.97 2.58
C GLY A 266 -5.87 19.78 1.60
N LYS A 267 -5.69 18.57 1.05
CA LYS A 267 -4.49 18.14 0.30
C LYS A 267 -3.19 18.20 1.11
N THR A 268 -3.27 18.11 2.44
CA THR A 268 -2.11 18.13 3.36
C THR A 268 -1.33 16.81 3.38
N ASP A 269 -1.27 16.10 2.25
CA ASP A 269 -0.65 14.79 2.12
C ASP A 269 0.85 14.79 2.44
N ILE A 270 1.54 15.81 1.93
CA ILE A 270 2.95 16.06 2.10
C ILE A 270 3.08 17.39 2.82
N ASP A 271 3.76 17.36 3.95
CA ASP A 271 3.95 18.46 4.88
C ASP A 271 5.46 18.68 5.03
N LEU A 272 5.92 19.93 4.98
CA LEU A 272 7.34 20.26 5.07
C LEU A 272 7.60 20.84 6.47
N ALA A 273 8.72 20.47 7.08
CA ALA A 273 9.10 20.99 8.40
C ALA A 273 10.58 21.40 8.42
N VAL A 274 10.93 22.36 9.26
CA VAL A 274 12.30 22.81 9.47
C VAL A 274 12.64 22.73 10.95
N ASP A 275 13.81 22.18 11.28
CA ASP A 275 14.35 22.14 12.63
C ASP A 275 15.86 22.40 12.63
N GLU A 276 16.52 22.21 13.78
CA GLU A 276 17.96 22.42 13.98
C GLU A 276 18.85 21.48 13.14
N ARG A 277 18.28 20.42 12.54
CA ARG A 277 18.96 19.47 11.64
C ARG A 277 18.70 19.75 10.16
N GLY A 278 17.83 20.70 9.84
CA GLY A 278 17.57 21.16 8.48
C GLY A 278 16.13 20.95 8.01
N LEU A 279 15.97 20.56 6.74
CA LEU A 279 14.67 20.45 6.07
C LEU A 279 14.17 19.01 6.04
N TRP A 280 12.91 18.83 6.39
CA TRP A 280 12.22 17.55 6.51
C TRP A 280 10.96 17.50 5.66
N VAL A 281 10.59 16.30 5.24
CA VAL A 281 9.36 16.00 4.52
C VAL A 281 8.59 14.93 5.29
N ILE A 282 7.40 15.29 5.77
CA ILE A 282 6.48 14.43 6.51
C ILE A 282 5.34 14.04 5.56
N TYR A 283 5.21 12.75 5.27
CA TYR A 283 4.22 12.24 4.32
C TYR A 283 3.72 10.87 4.77
N ALA A 284 2.94 10.18 3.94
CA ALA A 284 2.60 8.78 4.14
C ALA A 284 2.78 8.00 2.84
N THR A 285 2.94 6.68 2.97
CA THR A 285 3.07 5.76 1.83
C THR A 285 2.10 4.60 1.98
N GLU A 286 1.62 4.06 0.86
CA GLU A 286 0.88 2.78 0.85
C GLU A 286 1.73 1.63 1.43
N GLN A 287 3.06 1.69 1.27
CA GLN A 287 4.00 0.68 1.75
C GLN A 287 4.06 0.59 3.28
N ASN A 288 3.93 1.72 3.97
CA ASN A 288 3.77 1.78 5.42
C ASN A 288 2.27 1.83 5.84
N ASN A 289 1.36 1.32 5.01
CA ASN A 289 -0.09 1.24 5.27
C ASN A 289 -0.73 2.59 5.66
N GLY A 290 -0.33 3.71 5.02
CA GLY A 290 -0.87 5.04 5.30
C GLY A 290 -0.31 5.73 6.56
N ARG A 291 0.63 5.09 7.25
CA ARG A 291 1.35 5.69 8.40
C ARG A 291 2.34 6.75 7.97
N ILE A 292 2.68 7.64 8.90
CA ILE A 292 3.63 8.72 8.69
C ILE A 292 5.01 8.12 8.37
N VAL A 293 5.62 8.65 7.32
CA VAL A 293 7.00 8.45 6.90
C VAL A 293 7.66 9.81 6.90
N VAL A 294 8.84 9.90 7.50
CA VAL A 294 9.62 11.15 7.59
C VAL A 294 10.89 10.95 6.77
N SER A 295 11.24 11.91 5.91
CA SER A 295 12.53 11.93 5.21
C SER A 295 13.24 13.27 5.37
N GLN A 296 14.57 13.22 5.52
CA GLN A 296 15.43 14.40 5.52
C GLN A 296 15.77 14.76 4.07
N LEU A 297 15.50 16.02 3.68
CA LEU A 297 15.70 16.53 2.32
C LEU A 297 16.77 17.63 2.35
N ASN A 298 17.88 17.41 1.63
CA ASN A 298 18.92 18.42 1.51
C ASN A 298 18.41 19.64 0.71
N PRO A 299 18.33 20.85 1.30
CA PRO A 299 17.71 22.01 0.66
C PRO A 299 18.54 22.58 -0.50
N TYR A 300 19.82 22.22 -0.60
CA TYR A 300 20.74 22.71 -1.65
C TYR A 300 20.82 21.75 -2.84
N THR A 301 20.94 20.45 -2.59
CA THR A 301 21.09 19.41 -3.62
C THR A 301 19.78 18.75 -4.04
N LEU A 302 18.69 18.97 -3.29
CA LEU A 302 17.37 18.37 -3.51
C LEU A 302 17.37 16.83 -3.49
N ARG A 303 18.29 16.24 -2.71
CA ARG A 303 18.41 14.80 -2.49
C ARG A 303 17.91 14.43 -1.09
N PHE A 304 17.27 13.27 -0.99
CA PHE A 304 16.92 12.67 0.29
C PHE A 304 18.15 12.03 0.91
N GLU A 305 18.43 12.35 2.18
CA GLU A 305 19.61 11.87 2.90
C GLU A 305 19.29 10.59 3.69
N ALA A 306 18.11 10.52 4.29
CA ALA A 306 17.58 9.36 4.99
C ALA A 306 16.04 9.40 5.09
N THR A 307 15.44 8.24 5.36
CA THR A 307 13.98 8.01 5.44
C THR A 307 13.68 7.08 6.61
N TRP A 308 12.64 7.38 7.37
CA TRP A 308 12.20 6.63 8.55
C TRP A 308 10.69 6.34 8.50
N ASP A 309 10.33 5.07 8.69
CA ASP A 309 8.95 4.61 8.83
C ASP A 309 8.50 4.71 10.30
N THR A 310 7.37 5.38 10.55
CA THR A 310 6.78 5.48 11.90
C THR A 310 5.57 4.55 12.06
N ALA A 311 5.07 4.41 13.29
CA ALA A 311 3.91 3.57 13.60
C ALA A 311 2.55 4.30 13.52
N TYR A 312 2.53 5.62 13.38
CA TYR A 312 1.33 6.44 13.56
C TYR A 312 0.60 6.71 12.25
N ASP A 313 -0.74 6.56 12.21
CA ASP A 313 -1.57 6.80 11.02
C ASP A 313 -1.69 8.31 10.71
N LYS A 314 -1.33 8.72 9.49
CA LYS A 314 -1.33 10.14 9.11
C LYS A 314 -2.73 10.74 9.04
N ARG A 315 -3.75 9.93 8.69
CA ARG A 315 -5.16 10.40 8.65
C ARG A 315 -5.75 10.60 10.05
N SER A 316 -5.17 9.97 11.08
CA SER A 316 -5.55 10.16 12.48
C SER A 316 -4.87 11.38 13.13
N ALA A 317 -3.76 11.86 12.57
CA ALA A 317 -3.06 13.07 13.01
C ALA A 317 -3.77 14.34 12.54
N SER A 318 -3.86 15.36 13.39
CA SER A 318 -4.38 16.68 13.03
C SER A 318 -3.32 17.53 12.31
N ASN A 319 -2.06 17.45 12.76
CA ASN A 319 -0.87 17.99 12.11
C ASN A 319 0.38 17.33 12.73
N ALA A 320 1.60 17.55 12.23
CA ALA A 320 2.83 17.06 12.83
C ALA A 320 4.04 17.93 12.47
N PHE A 321 4.99 18.08 13.39
CA PHE A 321 6.17 18.94 13.22
C PHE A 321 7.45 18.28 13.74
N MET A 322 8.61 18.82 13.37
CA MET A 322 9.94 18.32 13.78
C MET A 322 10.59 19.28 14.78
N VAL A 323 11.25 18.74 15.81
CA VAL A 323 12.14 19.48 16.73
C VAL A 323 13.33 18.59 17.08
N CYS A 324 14.57 19.07 16.91
CA CYS A 324 15.83 18.36 17.18
C CYS A 324 16.01 16.97 16.50
N GLY A 325 15.28 16.69 15.41
CA GLY A 325 15.18 15.37 14.77
C GLY A 325 14.13 14.44 15.37
N VAL A 326 13.21 14.97 16.19
CA VAL A 326 12.09 14.24 16.77
C VAL A 326 10.79 14.74 16.15
N LEU A 327 10.05 13.83 15.50
CA LEU A 327 8.69 14.08 15.03
C LEU A 327 7.76 14.17 16.24
N HIS A 328 6.89 15.18 16.26
CA HIS A 328 5.82 15.36 17.23
C HIS A 328 4.48 15.38 16.49
N VAL A 329 3.57 14.47 16.83
CA VAL A 329 2.28 14.32 16.15
C VAL A 329 1.16 14.89 17.02
N VAL A 330 0.44 15.89 16.49
CA VAL A 330 -0.68 16.55 17.18
C VAL A 330 -1.98 15.81 16.88
N ARG A 331 -2.76 15.52 17.92
CA ARG A 331 -4.10 14.93 17.84
C ARG A 331 -5.14 15.81 18.51
N SER A 332 -6.17 16.16 17.75
CA SER A 332 -7.38 16.85 18.22
C SER A 332 -8.62 15.99 17.98
N THR A 333 -9.51 15.94 18.96
CA THR A 333 -10.91 15.52 18.75
C THR A 333 -11.74 16.73 18.32
N TYR A 334 -12.41 16.61 17.17
CA TYR A 334 -13.42 17.57 16.73
C TYR A 334 -14.77 17.12 17.31
N GLU A 335 -15.50 18.03 17.97
CA GLU A 335 -16.76 17.70 18.65
C GLU A 335 -17.91 17.51 17.65
N GLU A 336 -18.45 16.28 17.56
CA GLU A 336 -19.81 16.03 17.04
C GLU A 336 -20.81 15.66 18.16
N ASN A 337 -20.35 15.51 19.41
CA ASN A 337 -21.18 15.19 20.58
C ASN A 337 -20.78 16.06 21.78
N GLU A 338 -21.75 16.73 22.40
CA GLU A 338 -21.58 17.72 23.50
C GLU A 338 -21.14 17.13 24.86
N SER A 339 -20.58 15.92 24.91
CA SER A 339 -20.41 15.13 26.14
C SER A 339 -18.98 14.74 26.53
N GLU A 340 -17.98 15.03 25.70
CA GLU A 340 -16.56 14.84 26.04
C GLU A 340 -15.80 16.13 25.77
N ALA A 341 -15.11 16.67 26.77
CA ALA A 341 -14.33 17.90 26.61
C ALA A 341 -13.23 17.70 25.55
N SER A 342 -13.14 18.60 24.57
CA SER A 342 -12.17 18.57 23.47
C SER A 342 -10.70 18.57 23.92
N LYS A 343 -10.17 17.40 24.30
CA LYS A 343 -8.76 17.20 24.67
C LYS A 343 -7.90 17.14 23.41
N SER A 344 -7.04 18.14 23.23
CA SER A 344 -6.00 18.14 22.20
C SER A 344 -4.64 17.95 22.85
N GLN A 345 -3.83 17.07 22.26
CA GLN A 345 -2.56 16.63 22.83
C GLN A 345 -1.61 16.18 21.72
N ILE A 346 -0.31 16.26 21.98
CA ILE A 346 0.70 15.49 21.24
C ILE A 346 0.70 14.10 21.87
N ASP A 347 0.20 13.10 21.14
CA ASP A 347 0.06 11.72 21.66
C ASP A 347 1.16 10.76 21.17
N TYR A 348 1.98 11.17 20.20
CA TYR A 348 3.06 10.34 19.66
C TYR A 348 4.28 11.17 19.27
N ILE A 349 5.47 10.62 19.57
CA ILE A 349 6.77 11.11 19.11
C ILE A 349 7.57 10.03 18.41
N TYR A 350 8.44 10.41 17.48
CA TYR A 350 9.40 9.51 16.83
C TYR A 350 10.78 10.16 16.71
N ASN A 351 11.78 9.58 17.38
CA ASN A 351 13.15 10.09 17.39
C ASN A 351 13.97 9.42 16.28
N THR A 352 14.30 10.19 15.24
CA THR A 352 15.03 9.69 14.05
C THR A 352 16.43 9.19 14.35
N LYS A 353 17.12 9.74 15.37
CA LYS A 353 18.49 9.33 15.75
C LYS A 353 18.55 7.90 16.28
N ILE A 354 17.56 7.50 17.08
CA ILE A 354 17.45 6.14 17.65
C ILE A 354 16.48 5.24 16.87
N SER A 355 15.74 5.80 15.90
CA SER A 355 14.73 5.11 15.09
C SER A 355 13.63 4.42 15.93
N GLN A 356 13.23 5.08 17.02
CA GLN A 356 12.25 4.60 18.00
C GLN A 356 11.11 5.63 18.15
N GLY A 357 9.87 5.12 18.22
CA GLY A 357 8.68 5.93 18.45
C GLY A 357 7.99 5.54 19.75
N GLU A 358 7.48 6.55 20.47
CA GLU A 358 6.90 6.43 21.80
C GLU A 358 5.60 7.23 21.90
N TYR A 359 4.65 6.74 22.69
CA TYR A 359 3.40 7.44 22.97
C TYR A 359 3.56 8.29 24.23
N ILE A 360 3.14 9.56 24.15
CA ILE A 360 3.24 10.54 25.24
C ILE A 360 1.90 11.25 25.44
N ASP A 361 1.81 12.19 26.39
CA ASP A 361 0.63 13.04 26.60
C ASP A 361 1.09 14.45 26.98
N ILE A 362 1.51 15.24 25.98
CA ILE A 362 1.78 16.67 26.13
C ILE A 362 0.52 17.43 25.70
N LEU A 363 0.00 18.30 26.57
CA LEU A 363 -1.19 19.10 26.26
C LEU A 363 -0.92 20.06 25.09
N PHE A 364 -1.83 20.10 24.11
CA PHE A 364 -1.78 21.03 22.98
C PHE A 364 -2.93 22.04 23.09
N PRO A 365 -2.66 23.36 23.23
CA PRO A 365 -3.72 24.37 23.27
C PRO A 365 -4.53 24.42 21.96
N ASN A 366 -5.81 24.04 22.02
CA ASN A 366 -6.69 24.04 20.85
C ASN A 366 -8.05 24.68 21.18
N GLN A 367 -8.07 26.01 21.26
CA GLN A 367 -9.26 26.77 21.61
C GLN A 367 -10.29 26.89 20.46
N TYR A 368 -9.88 26.65 19.21
CA TYR A 368 -10.69 26.93 18.01
C TYR A 368 -11.05 25.69 17.16
N GLN A 369 -10.65 24.50 17.62
CA GLN A 369 -11.06 23.18 17.13
C GLN A 369 -10.85 22.87 15.63
N TYR A 370 -10.09 23.65 14.85
CA TYR A 370 -9.81 23.33 13.43
C TYR A 370 -8.38 23.70 13.03
N ILE A 371 -7.42 22.93 13.56
CA ILE A 371 -5.99 23.05 13.27
C ILE A 371 -5.73 22.71 11.79
N THR A 372 -5.13 23.65 11.05
CA THR A 372 -4.84 23.53 9.61
C THR A 372 -3.34 23.48 9.28
N ALA A 373 -2.50 24.13 10.10
CA ALA A 373 -1.04 24.10 10.05
C ALA A 373 -0.43 24.25 11.45
N VAL A 374 0.70 23.59 11.73
CA VAL A 374 1.53 23.71 12.95
C VAL A 374 3.00 23.59 12.55
N ASP A 375 3.64 24.71 12.30
CA ASP A 375 5.02 24.77 11.80
C ASP A 375 5.98 25.18 12.94
N TYR A 376 7.10 24.45 13.12
CA TYR A 376 8.15 24.83 14.08
C TYR A 376 9.19 25.76 13.44
N ASN A 377 9.76 26.66 14.24
CA ASN A 377 10.85 27.52 13.83
C ASN A 377 12.05 27.42 14.81
N PRO A 378 13.22 26.91 14.36
CA PRO A 378 14.40 26.73 15.20
C PRO A 378 15.19 28.02 15.50
N ARG A 379 14.75 29.20 15.03
CA ARG A 379 15.43 30.48 15.29
C ARG A 379 14.89 31.21 16.52
N ASP A 380 13.57 31.15 16.73
CA ASP A 380 12.85 31.74 17.86
C ASP A 380 12.22 30.69 18.80
N ASN A 381 12.29 29.42 18.41
CA ASN A 381 11.86 28.24 19.16
C ASN A 381 10.35 28.22 19.41
N GLN A 382 9.57 28.79 18.48
CA GLN A 382 8.12 28.95 18.59
C GLN A 382 7.38 28.08 17.57
N LEU A 383 6.12 27.75 17.88
CA LEU A 383 5.19 27.15 16.92
C LEU A 383 4.36 28.25 16.23
N TYR A 384 4.32 28.17 14.91
CA TYR A 384 3.52 28.98 14.00
C TYR A 384 2.27 28.17 13.62
N VAL A 385 1.11 28.56 14.14
CA VAL A 385 -0.12 27.76 14.07
C VAL A 385 -1.22 28.51 13.34
N TRP A 386 -2.00 27.78 12.55
CA TRP A 386 -3.24 28.27 11.95
C TRP A 386 -4.41 27.39 12.36
N ASN A 387 -5.37 27.96 13.08
CA ASN A 387 -6.49 27.24 13.69
C ASN A 387 -7.80 28.02 13.50
N ASN A 388 -8.64 27.55 12.58
CA ASN A 388 -9.98 28.08 12.29
C ASN A 388 -10.03 29.63 12.18
N PHE A 389 -9.54 30.20 11.07
CA PHE A 389 -9.32 31.65 10.87
C PHE A 389 -8.26 32.31 11.78
N TYR A 390 -7.98 31.77 12.97
CA TYR A 390 -7.01 32.37 13.90
C TYR A 390 -5.57 31.95 13.61
N ILE A 391 -4.70 32.94 13.60
CA ILE A 391 -3.26 32.83 13.40
C ILE A 391 -2.58 33.07 14.74
N LEU A 392 -1.84 32.04 15.17
CA LEU A 392 -1.43 31.84 16.54
C LEU A 392 0.07 31.55 16.60
N ARG A 393 0.75 32.10 17.60
CA ARG A 393 2.13 31.73 17.92
C ARG A 393 2.23 31.25 19.36
N TYR A 394 2.83 30.08 19.57
CA TYR A 394 3.03 29.51 20.90
C TYR A 394 4.52 29.40 21.25
N ASP A 395 4.84 29.67 22.51
CA ASP A 395 6.17 29.44 23.07
C ASP A 395 6.30 27.95 23.48
N LEU A 396 7.52 27.42 23.46
CA LEU A 396 7.81 26.01 23.78
C LEU A 396 8.66 25.87 25.04
N ASP A 397 8.24 24.99 25.94
CA ASP A 397 8.96 24.67 27.18
C ASP A 397 9.90 23.49 26.97
N PHE A 398 11.20 23.71 27.14
CA PHE A 398 12.23 22.69 26.98
C PHE A 398 12.78 22.16 28.31
N GLY A 399 12.99 20.85 28.38
CA GLY A 399 13.77 20.18 29.42
C GLY A 399 15.27 20.24 29.16
N PRO A 400 16.11 19.82 30.14
CA PRO A 400 17.54 19.70 29.92
C PRO A 400 17.82 18.74 28.75
N PRO A 401 18.82 19.03 27.88
CA PRO A 401 19.15 18.15 26.76
C PRO A 401 19.63 16.78 27.24
N ASP A 402 19.31 15.76 26.43
CA ASP A 402 19.69 14.37 26.66
C ASP A 402 21.24 14.25 26.71
N PRO A 403 21.86 13.54 27.67
CA PRO A 403 23.32 13.57 27.91
C PRO A 403 24.22 13.07 26.76
N ALA A 404 23.66 12.75 25.60
CA ALA A 404 24.39 12.47 24.36
C ALA A 404 24.71 13.72 23.51
N GLU A 405 24.22 14.92 23.86
CA GLU A 405 24.39 16.15 23.04
C GLU A 405 25.28 17.26 23.66
N MET A 406 26.26 16.90 24.51
CA MET A 406 27.33 17.83 24.90
C MET A 406 28.44 17.89 23.83
N PRO A 407 28.77 19.06 23.26
CA PRO A 407 30.01 19.24 22.51
C PRO A 407 31.20 19.15 23.46
N THR A 408 32.20 18.32 23.16
CA THR A 408 33.50 18.34 23.82
C THR A 408 34.33 19.53 23.33
N SER A 409 33.94 20.74 23.73
CA SER A 409 34.83 21.90 23.70
C SER A 409 35.79 21.83 24.89
N GLU A 410 37.00 21.31 24.66
CA GLU A 410 38.11 21.56 25.57
C GLU A 410 38.48 23.05 25.49
N ASP A 411 38.11 23.82 26.52
CA ASP A 411 38.84 25.02 26.89
C ASP A 411 38.83 25.19 28.41
N PHE A 412 39.92 24.76 29.04
CA PHE A 412 40.12 24.82 30.48
C PHE A 412 40.45 26.25 30.92
N SER A 413 39.48 26.97 31.47
CA SER A 413 39.75 28.15 32.32
C SER A 413 40.01 27.71 33.77
N ILE A 414 40.97 28.38 34.42
CA ILE A 414 41.78 27.79 35.51
C ILE A 414 41.36 28.29 36.92
N SER A 415 41.14 27.33 37.84
CA SER A 415 41.30 27.43 39.31
C SER A 415 40.32 28.28 40.16
N PRO A 416 40.32 28.13 41.52
CA PRO A 416 40.64 26.95 42.35
C PRO A 416 39.64 26.67 43.51
N SER A 417 39.59 25.43 44.03
CA SER A 417 39.94 25.13 45.44
C SER A 417 39.73 23.67 45.89
N ILE A 418 40.84 23.05 46.34
CA ILE A 418 41.00 22.23 47.56
C ILE A 418 39.90 21.14 47.81
N SER A 419 40.22 19.85 47.68
CA SER A 419 40.73 19.07 48.84
C SER A 419 41.52 17.78 48.50
N LYS A 420 42.85 17.86 48.68
CA LYS A 420 43.75 16.91 49.36
C LYS A 420 43.50 15.37 49.39
N THR A 421 44.43 14.64 48.73
CA THR A 421 45.18 13.42 49.19
C THR A 421 44.40 12.10 49.48
N THR A 422 44.82 10.88 49.11
CA THR A 422 46.20 10.30 49.09
C THR A 422 46.33 9.05 48.17
N VAL A 423 47.34 9.04 47.27
CA VAL A 423 48.36 7.99 46.88
C VAL A 423 47.99 6.48 47.08
N ILE A 424 48.25 5.50 46.19
CA ILE A 424 49.52 4.92 45.64
C ILE A 424 49.17 4.07 44.38
N SER A 425 49.70 4.30 43.16
CA SER A 425 50.88 3.67 42.47
C SER A 425 50.77 2.13 42.21
N THR A 426 51.31 1.48 41.14
CA THR A 426 52.42 1.84 40.22
C THR A 426 52.47 0.94 38.94
N THR A 427 52.92 1.52 37.80
CA THR A 427 53.73 0.96 36.67
C THR A 427 53.43 -0.36 35.91
N ALA A 428 53.08 -0.19 34.62
CA ALA A 428 53.71 -0.71 33.38
C ALA A 428 54.77 -1.85 33.37
N ALA A 429 54.72 -2.71 32.32
CA ALA A 429 55.81 -2.93 31.34
C ALA A 429 55.40 -3.79 30.12
N SER A 430 56.20 -3.71 29.05
CA SER A 430 56.04 -4.28 27.69
C SER A 430 56.67 -5.67 27.48
N THR A 431 56.41 -6.32 26.33
CA THR A 431 57.48 -6.95 25.49
C THR A 431 57.04 -7.31 24.05
N MET A 432 58.01 -7.42 23.13
CA MET A 432 57.87 -7.66 21.66
C MET A 432 58.50 -8.99 21.17
N LYS A 433 58.08 -9.46 19.97
CA LYS A 433 58.80 -10.16 18.84
C LYS A 433 57.74 -10.85 17.94
N GLY A 434 57.84 -11.14 16.61
CA GLY A 434 58.90 -11.20 15.59
C GLY A 434 58.97 -12.65 15.00
N GLN A 435 59.16 -12.99 13.70
CA GLN A 435 59.41 -12.28 12.41
C GLN A 435 59.35 -13.34 11.25
N GLY A 436 59.12 -12.99 9.94
CA GLY A 436 59.53 -13.88 8.82
C GLY A 436 58.73 -13.98 7.48
N ASP A 437 58.92 -13.01 6.57
CA ASP A 437 59.26 -13.08 5.12
C ASP A 437 58.80 -14.16 4.07
N THR A 438 58.35 -13.63 2.90
CA THR A 438 58.76 -13.89 1.48
C THR A 438 58.06 -14.85 0.46
N THR A 439 57.62 -14.26 -0.69
CA THR A 439 57.78 -14.68 -2.13
C THR A 439 56.94 -15.88 -2.72
N VAL A 440 56.52 -16.01 -4.01
CA VAL A 440 56.61 -15.23 -5.29
C VAL A 440 55.70 -15.82 -6.43
N VAL A 441 55.16 -14.98 -7.37
CA VAL A 441 54.68 -15.26 -8.79
C VAL A 441 53.58 -16.34 -9.06
N GLY A 442 52.67 -16.29 -10.06
CA GLY A 442 52.24 -15.26 -11.05
C GLY A 442 51.44 -15.82 -12.27
N ALA A 443 50.56 -15.00 -12.88
CA ALA A 443 49.97 -15.00 -14.26
C ALA A 443 49.18 -16.21 -14.90
N ASP A 444 47.86 -16.02 -15.15
CA ASP A 444 47.12 -15.85 -16.45
C ASP A 444 47.53 -16.62 -17.76
N PRO A 445 46.68 -16.77 -18.84
CA PRO A 445 45.26 -17.19 -18.98
C PRO A 445 44.86 -17.97 -20.30
N ARG A 446 43.53 -18.12 -20.56
CA ARG A 446 42.76 -18.10 -21.85
C ARG A 446 42.43 -19.35 -22.71
N ASP A 447 41.28 -19.19 -23.41
CA ASP A 447 40.65 -19.90 -24.55
C ASP A 447 40.24 -21.39 -24.42
N GLY A 448 39.17 -21.90 -25.07
CA GLY A 448 38.10 -21.21 -25.82
C GLY A 448 37.40 -22.06 -26.93
N ARG A 449 36.06 -21.96 -27.03
CA ARG A 449 35.14 -22.32 -28.16
C ARG A 449 34.57 -23.75 -28.34
N ASP A 450 33.25 -23.78 -28.58
CA ASP A 450 32.39 -24.81 -29.20
C ASP A 450 32.67 -24.97 -30.74
N PRO A 451 31.86 -25.65 -31.62
CA PRO A 451 30.58 -26.38 -31.44
C PRO A 451 30.36 -27.69 -32.27
N PHE A 452 29.14 -28.27 -32.13
CA PHE A 452 28.26 -28.98 -33.10
C PHE A 452 27.63 -30.34 -32.70
N GLU A 453 26.46 -30.58 -33.32
CA GLU A 453 25.44 -31.62 -33.14
C GLU A 453 25.95 -33.05 -33.46
N ASP A 454 25.34 -34.18 -33.04
CA ASP A 454 23.97 -34.60 -33.38
C ASP A 454 23.44 -35.81 -32.55
N LYS A 455 22.20 -36.23 -32.82
CA LYS A 455 21.37 -37.20 -32.06
C LYS A 455 21.71 -38.68 -32.30
N SER A 456 21.61 -39.48 -31.23
CA SER A 456 20.90 -40.78 -31.28
C SER A 456 20.46 -41.20 -29.88
N GLY A 457 19.34 -41.92 -29.76
CA GLY A 457 18.82 -42.37 -28.47
C GLY A 457 19.18 -43.84 -28.19
N SER A 458 19.38 -44.18 -26.92
CA SER A 458 19.30 -45.56 -26.43
C SER A 458 18.68 -45.59 -25.05
N SER A 459 17.68 -46.45 -24.87
CA SER A 459 16.98 -46.68 -23.62
C SER A 459 17.71 -47.70 -22.75
N THR A 460 18.11 -47.30 -21.55
CA THR A 460 18.47 -48.23 -20.46
C THR A 460 17.98 -47.64 -19.14
N ALA A 461 17.31 -48.47 -18.34
CA ALA A 461 16.71 -48.06 -17.08
C ALA A 461 17.66 -48.31 -15.90
N GLU A 462 17.73 -47.35 -14.97
CA GLU A 462 18.32 -47.51 -13.62
C GLU A 462 17.70 -46.46 -12.66
N PRO A 463 17.91 -46.53 -11.32
CA PRO A 463 16.80 -46.66 -10.40
C PRO A 463 16.28 -45.37 -9.76
N THR A 464 15.06 -45.47 -9.22
CA THR A 464 14.33 -44.42 -8.51
C THR A 464 15.06 -43.96 -7.23
N VAL A 465 15.48 -42.70 -7.21
CA VAL A 465 15.95 -42.03 -5.99
C VAL A 465 14.74 -41.63 -5.14
N ALA A 466 14.83 -41.85 -3.83
CA ALA A 466 13.77 -41.50 -2.88
C ALA A 466 13.60 -39.97 -2.76
N GLU A 467 12.37 -39.49 -2.84
CA GLU A 467 12.06 -38.07 -2.67
C GLU A 467 12.36 -37.59 -1.24
N LEU A 468 13.20 -36.56 -1.15
CA LEU A 468 13.33 -35.71 0.04
C LEU A 468 12.06 -34.86 0.21
N PRO A 469 11.74 -34.37 1.43
CA PRO A 469 10.61 -33.47 1.64
C PRO A 469 10.73 -32.23 0.72
N PRO A 470 9.60 -31.70 0.21
CA PRO A 470 9.63 -30.65 -0.80
C PRO A 470 10.30 -29.41 -0.23
N THR A 471 11.50 -29.12 -0.73
CA THR A 471 12.10 -27.80 -0.59
C THR A 471 11.11 -26.77 -1.14
N PRO A 472 10.96 -25.58 -0.52
CA PRO A 472 10.12 -24.54 -1.10
C PRO A 472 10.61 -24.28 -2.53
N ARG A 473 9.73 -24.53 -3.51
CA ARG A 473 10.08 -24.49 -4.93
C ARG A 473 10.63 -23.10 -5.23
N ARG A 474 11.93 -23.02 -5.54
CA ARG A 474 12.62 -21.76 -5.84
C ARG A 474 12.14 -21.09 -7.13
N PHE A 475 11.36 -21.81 -7.93
CA PHE A 475 10.87 -21.43 -9.25
C PHE A 475 9.43 -21.92 -9.47
N CYS A 476 8.68 -21.20 -10.29
CA CYS A 476 7.53 -21.74 -11.01
C CYS A 476 8.03 -22.47 -12.27
N GLU A 477 7.47 -23.65 -12.55
CA GLU A 477 7.81 -24.45 -13.74
C GLU A 477 7.43 -23.75 -15.05
N ASP A 478 8.07 -24.12 -16.15
CA ASP A 478 7.67 -23.64 -17.47
C ASP A 478 6.24 -24.09 -17.82
N THR A 479 5.48 -23.21 -18.46
CA THR A 479 4.06 -23.49 -18.77
C THR A 479 3.58 -22.72 -19.98
N ARG A 480 2.64 -23.30 -20.72
CA ARG A 480 1.99 -22.64 -21.85
C ARG A 480 0.59 -22.16 -21.46
N ARG A 481 0.39 -20.85 -21.34
CA ARG A 481 -0.91 -20.24 -21.01
C ARG A 481 -1.21 -19.06 -21.92
N ARG A 482 -2.46 -18.96 -22.37
CA ARG A 482 -2.94 -17.93 -23.33
C ARG A 482 -2.08 -17.81 -24.60
N ALA A 483 -1.67 -18.96 -25.13
CA ALA A 483 -0.78 -19.11 -26.30
C ALA A 483 0.62 -18.45 -26.17
N ILE A 484 1.03 -18.11 -24.95
CA ILE A 484 2.38 -17.67 -24.60
C ILE A 484 3.09 -18.81 -23.86
N ASP A 485 4.37 -19.01 -24.19
CA ASP A 485 5.26 -19.95 -23.55
C ASP A 485 6.06 -19.24 -22.44
N TRP A 486 5.71 -19.55 -21.19
CA TRP A 486 6.28 -18.93 -19.98
C TRP A 486 7.45 -19.78 -19.46
N PRO A 487 8.65 -19.21 -19.28
CA PRO A 487 9.83 -19.95 -18.85
C PRO A 487 9.78 -20.25 -17.35
N GLN A 488 10.64 -21.16 -16.91
CA GLN A 488 10.93 -21.35 -15.50
C GLN A 488 11.38 -20.00 -14.87
N THR A 489 10.71 -19.59 -13.80
CA THR A 489 10.78 -18.20 -13.26
C THR A 489 10.90 -18.22 -11.74
N HIS A 490 11.78 -17.39 -11.16
CA HIS A 490 12.00 -17.35 -9.70
C HIS A 490 10.75 -16.94 -8.91
N THR A 491 10.58 -17.49 -7.71
CA THR A 491 9.51 -17.09 -6.78
C THR A 491 9.54 -15.60 -6.43
N GLY A 492 8.38 -14.95 -6.47
CA GLY A 492 8.24 -13.52 -6.20
C GLY A 492 8.61 -12.62 -7.38
N SER A 493 9.05 -13.17 -8.51
CA SER A 493 9.34 -12.40 -9.72
C SER A 493 8.22 -12.48 -10.76
N THR A 494 8.04 -11.38 -11.49
CA THR A 494 7.17 -11.30 -12.66
C THR A 494 8.02 -11.51 -13.91
N VAL A 495 7.59 -12.38 -14.81
CA VAL A 495 8.23 -12.56 -16.12
C VAL A 495 7.44 -11.84 -17.20
N GLU A 496 8.15 -11.25 -18.16
CA GLU A 496 7.57 -10.58 -19.33
C GLU A 496 7.82 -11.38 -20.62
N ARG A 497 6.81 -11.39 -21.49
CA ARG A 497 6.84 -12.06 -22.79
C ARG A 497 6.11 -11.24 -23.85
N PRO A 498 6.47 -11.35 -25.15
CA PRO A 498 5.69 -10.76 -26.22
C PRO A 498 4.24 -11.27 -26.20
N CYS A 499 3.30 -10.37 -26.48
CA CYS A 499 1.87 -10.71 -26.63
C CYS A 499 1.61 -11.75 -27.75
N PRO A 500 0.48 -12.49 -27.70
CA PRO A 500 0.20 -13.58 -28.63
C PRO A 500 0.03 -13.10 -30.08
N LYS A 501 0.27 -14.02 -31.03
CA LYS A 501 0.18 -13.74 -32.48
C LYS A 501 -1.15 -13.07 -32.84
N GLY A 502 -1.07 -11.93 -33.53
CA GLY A 502 -2.22 -11.07 -33.87
C GLY A 502 -2.31 -9.80 -33.03
N THR A 503 -1.62 -9.73 -31.88
CA THR A 503 -1.55 -8.56 -31.00
C THR A 503 -0.13 -8.00 -30.88
N LYS A 504 -0.01 -6.76 -30.43
CA LYS A 504 1.24 -6.07 -30.10
C LYS A 504 1.23 -5.68 -28.62
N GLY A 505 2.41 -5.69 -28.00
CA GLY A 505 2.60 -5.33 -26.59
C GLY A 505 3.42 -6.37 -25.82
N ILE A 506 3.42 -6.23 -24.50
CA ILE A 506 4.10 -7.13 -23.55
C ILE A 506 3.05 -7.70 -22.60
N ALA A 507 3.02 -9.03 -22.48
CA ALA A 507 2.27 -9.77 -21.49
C ALA A 507 3.15 -10.05 -20.27
N SER A 508 2.57 -10.05 -19.07
CA SER A 508 3.32 -10.36 -17.83
C SER A 508 2.66 -11.50 -17.04
N PHE A 509 3.45 -12.24 -16.25
CA PHE A 509 2.92 -13.29 -15.38
C PHE A 509 3.73 -13.38 -14.08
N LEU A 510 3.03 -13.32 -12.95
CA LEU A 510 3.62 -13.36 -11.61
C LEU A 510 3.81 -14.81 -11.13
N CYS A 511 5.04 -15.17 -10.79
CA CYS A 511 5.34 -16.36 -10.01
C CYS A 511 5.20 -16.05 -8.51
N THR A 512 4.25 -16.69 -7.83
CA THR A 512 4.00 -16.42 -6.39
C THR A 512 5.12 -16.97 -5.51
N VAL A 513 5.22 -16.47 -4.27
CA VAL A 513 6.18 -16.95 -3.26
C VAL A 513 6.00 -18.44 -2.89
N ALA A 514 4.86 -19.04 -3.24
CA ALA A 514 4.59 -20.47 -3.04
C ALA A 514 5.20 -21.38 -4.13
N GLY A 515 5.91 -20.83 -5.14
CA GLY A 515 6.43 -21.61 -6.27
C GLY A 515 5.36 -22.06 -7.26
N ALA A 516 4.23 -21.35 -7.28
CA ALA A 516 3.13 -21.57 -8.20
C ALA A 516 2.79 -20.28 -8.97
N TRP A 517 2.42 -20.42 -10.24
CA TRP A 517 1.91 -19.30 -11.04
C TRP A 517 0.63 -18.72 -10.44
N CYS A 518 0.45 -17.40 -10.56
CA CYS A 518 -0.74 -16.72 -10.06
C CYS A 518 -2.05 -17.38 -10.55
N SER A 519 -2.96 -17.67 -9.62
CA SER A 519 -4.23 -18.35 -9.90
C SER A 519 -5.17 -17.52 -10.79
N LYS A 520 -5.09 -16.18 -10.72
CA LYS A 520 -5.81 -15.26 -11.62
C LYS A 520 -5.38 -15.38 -13.09
N GLY A 521 -4.18 -15.89 -13.38
CA GLY A 521 -3.63 -16.00 -14.74
C GLY A 521 -2.58 -14.92 -15.10
N PRO A 522 -2.09 -14.92 -16.34
CA PRO A 522 -1.19 -13.88 -16.85
C PRO A 522 -1.97 -12.60 -17.16
N ASP A 523 -1.32 -11.44 -17.02
CA ASP A 523 -1.87 -10.13 -17.36
C ASP A 523 -1.58 -9.80 -18.83
N LEU A 524 -2.65 -9.63 -19.60
CA LEU A 524 -2.66 -9.30 -21.03
C LEU A 524 -3.20 -7.88 -21.30
N SER A 525 -3.35 -7.04 -20.26
CA SER A 525 -3.88 -5.66 -20.36
C SER A 525 -3.15 -4.76 -21.37
N ASN A 526 -1.88 -5.05 -21.69
CA ASN A 526 -1.08 -4.32 -22.67
C ASN A 526 -1.05 -5.00 -24.06
N CYS A 527 -1.81 -6.08 -24.28
CA CYS A 527 -1.90 -6.77 -25.57
C CYS A 527 -3.05 -6.21 -26.42
N THR A 528 -2.70 -5.45 -27.46
CA THR A 528 -3.66 -4.75 -28.35
C THR A 528 -3.60 -5.28 -29.78
N SER A 529 -4.77 -5.34 -30.42
CA SER A 529 -4.97 -5.69 -31.83
C SER A 529 -4.59 -4.52 -32.74
N HIS A 530 -4.24 -4.83 -33.99
CA HIS A 530 -3.78 -3.81 -34.95
C HIS A 530 -4.80 -2.68 -35.20
N TRP A 531 -6.10 -3.00 -35.16
CA TRP A 531 -7.17 -2.04 -35.43
C TRP A 531 -7.24 -0.92 -34.38
N VAL A 532 -6.86 -1.17 -33.11
CA VAL A 532 -6.81 -0.15 -32.05
C VAL A 532 -5.91 1.01 -32.48
N THR A 533 -4.73 0.68 -33.01
CA THR A 533 -3.78 1.69 -33.50
C THR A 533 -4.26 2.41 -34.76
N GLN A 534 -5.10 1.77 -35.59
CA GLN A 534 -5.69 2.39 -36.78
C GLN A 534 -6.77 3.42 -36.40
N VAL A 535 -7.68 3.06 -35.48
CA VAL A 535 -8.70 4.00 -34.97
C VAL A 535 -8.05 5.17 -34.24
N ALA A 536 -7.04 4.92 -33.40
CA ALA A 536 -6.28 5.98 -32.72
C ALA A 536 -5.53 6.92 -33.68
N GLN A 537 -5.09 6.42 -34.85
CA GLN A 537 -4.51 7.27 -35.90
C GLN A 537 -5.57 8.12 -36.62
N LYS A 538 -6.75 7.54 -36.91
CA LYS A 538 -7.86 8.26 -37.56
C LYS A 538 -8.42 9.40 -36.70
N ILE A 539 -8.50 9.19 -35.38
CA ILE A 539 -8.82 10.25 -34.39
C ILE A 539 -7.86 11.43 -34.57
N ARG A 540 -6.55 11.19 -34.65
CA ARG A 540 -5.53 12.25 -34.84
C ARG A 540 -5.60 12.94 -36.21
N SER A 541 -6.19 12.31 -37.22
CA SER A 541 -6.44 12.93 -38.53
C SER A 541 -7.74 13.75 -38.59
N GLY A 542 -8.54 13.80 -37.52
CA GLY A 542 -9.77 14.61 -37.45
C GLY A 542 -10.96 14.02 -38.22
N GLU A 543 -11.05 12.69 -38.33
CA GLU A 543 -12.24 12.04 -38.91
C GLU A 543 -13.49 12.24 -37.99
N ASN A 544 -14.69 12.18 -38.56
CA ASN A 544 -15.93 12.44 -37.83
C ASN A 544 -16.16 11.42 -36.70
N ALA A 545 -16.50 11.90 -35.49
CA ALA A 545 -16.61 11.07 -34.30
C ALA A 545 -17.68 9.96 -34.41
N ALA A 546 -18.82 10.24 -35.05
CA ALA A 546 -19.88 9.24 -35.23
C ALA A 546 -19.47 8.13 -36.20
N ASN A 547 -18.68 8.43 -37.23
CA ASN A 547 -18.13 7.42 -38.14
C ASN A 547 -17.11 6.53 -37.42
N LEU A 548 -16.22 7.13 -36.63
CA LEU A 548 -15.22 6.40 -35.83
C LEU A 548 -15.85 5.53 -34.74
N ALA A 549 -16.91 6.02 -34.07
CA ALA A 549 -17.67 5.23 -33.11
C ALA A 549 -18.32 4.00 -33.79
N ASN A 550 -18.90 4.16 -34.99
CA ASN A 550 -19.44 3.03 -35.76
C ASN A 550 -18.34 2.04 -36.21
N GLU A 551 -17.14 2.53 -36.56
CA GLU A 551 -16.00 1.65 -36.86
C GLU A 551 -15.51 0.89 -35.62
N LEU A 552 -15.46 1.53 -34.46
CA LEU A 552 -15.15 0.90 -33.16
C LEU A 552 -16.19 -0.16 -32.77
N ALA A 553 -17.48 0.13 -32.96
CA ALA A 553 -18.57 -0.83 -32.76
C ALA A 553 -18.40 -2.06 -33.66
N ARG A 554 -18.04 -1.86 -34.93
CA ARG A 554 -17.78 -2.96 -35.87
C ARG A 554 -16.53 -3.78 -35.48
N HIS A 555 -15.46 -3.14 -35.00
CA HIS A 555 -14.26 -3.86 -34.55
C HIS A 555 -14.50 -4.68 -33.28
N THR A 556 -15.30 -4.17 -32.33
CA THR A 556 -15.59 -4.86 -31.08
C THR A 556 -16.55 -6.05 -31.22
N GLN A 557 -17.31 -6.18 -32.32
CA GLN A 557 -18.06 -7.40 -32.66
C GLN A 557 -17.15 -8.63 -32.82
N GLY A 558 -15.93 -8.43 -33.34
CA GLY A 558 -14.91 -9.48 -33.49
C GLY A 558 -14.30 -9.93 -32.16
N PRO A 559 -13.44 -10.96 -32.15
CA PRO A 559 -12.72 -11.36 -30.93
C PRO A 559 -11.85 -10.21 -30.42
N VAL A 560 -12.01 -9.86 -29.14
CA VAL A 560 -11.27 -8.79 -28.45
C VAL A 560 -10.32 -9.37 -27.42
N PHE A 561 -9.12 -8.80 -27.30
CA PHE A 561 -8.14 -9.12 -26.25
C PHE A 561 -8.26 -8.18 -25.04
N ALA A 562 -7.59 -8.49 -23.94
CA ALA A 562 -7.62 -7.69 -22.71
C ALA A 562 -7.24 -6.21 -22.95
N GLY A 563 -6.17 -5.94 -23.69
CA GLY A 563 -5.79 -4.58 -24.07
C GLY A 563 -6.72 -3.92 -25.09
N ASP A 564 -7.46 -4.70 -25.90
CA ASP A 564 -8.50 -4.14 -26.76
C ASP A 564 -9.68 -3.61 -25.94
N VAL A 565 -10.04 -4.28 -24.84
CA VAL A 565 -11.11 -3.83 -23.94
C VAL A 565 -10.75 -2.48 -23.31
N SER A 566 -9.60 -2.39 -22.63
CA SER A 566 -9.16 -1.15 -21.97
C SER A 566 -8.92 -0.02 -22.97
N SER A 567 -8.37 -0.33 -24.15
CA SER A 567 -8.18 0.66 -25.23
C SER A 567 -9.50 1.10 -25.86
N SER A 568 -10.49 0.22 -26.03
CA SER A 568 -11.81 0.60 -26.55
C SER A 568 -12.46 1.65 -25.66
N VAL A 569 -12.40 1.49 -24.34
CA VAL A 569 -12.97 2.44 -23.39
C VAL A 569 -12.25 3.79 -23.46
N ARG A 570 -10.91 3.81 -23.47
CA ARG A 570 -10.11 5.04 -23.66
C ARG A 570 -10.34 5.72 -25.02
N LEU A 571 -10.70 4.97 -26.06
CA LEU A 571 -11.09 5.52 -27.36
C LEU A 571 -12.51 6.10 -27.34
N MET A 572 -13.45 5.48 -26.60
CA MET A 572 -14.80 6.03 -26.43
C MET A 572 -14.77 7.39 -25.72
N GLU A 573 -13.95 7.55 -24.68
CA GLU A 573 -13.71 8.82 -23.96
C GLU A 573 -13.30 9.94 -24.92
N GLN A 574 -12.20 9.74 -25.67
CA GLN A 574 -11.72 10.69 -26.68
C GLN A 574 -12.76 10.99 -27.78
N LEU A 575 -13.60 10.01 -28.12
CA LEU A 575 -14.64 10.18 -29.13
C LEU A 575 -15.83 11.00 -28.61
N VAL A 576 -16.12 10.98 -27.29
CA VAL A 576 -17.14 11.83 -26.66
C VAL A 576 -16.68 13.29 -26.67
N ASP A 577 -15.44 13.58 -26.27
CA ASP A 577 -14.83 14.92 -26.31
C ASP A 577 -14.90 15.54 -27.72
N ILE A 578 -14.49 14.75 -28.73
CA ILE A 578 -14.47 15.19 -30.13
C ILE A 578 -15.90 15.37 -30.67
N LEU A 579 -16.85 14.54 -30.24
CA LEU A 579 -18.26 14.71 -30.62
C LEU A 579 -18.81 16.02 -30.09
N ASP A 580 -18.59 16.38 -28.83
CA ASP A 580 -19.12 17.63 -28.26
C ASP A 580 -18.58 18.85 -29.05
N ALA A 581 -17.28 18.88 -29.30
CA ALA A 581 -16.66 19.90 -30.14
C ALA A 581 -17.27 19.95 -31.57
N GLN A 582 -17.47 18.80 -32.22
CA GLN A 582 -18.11 18.73 -33.55
C GLN A 582 -19.59 19.13 -33.53
N LEU A 583 -20.32 18.82 -32.46
CA LEU A 583 -21.72 19.20 -32.29
C LEU A 583 -21.89 20.71 -32.09
N GLN A 584 -20.91 21.42 -31.53
CA GLN A 584 -20.98 22.88 -31.38
C GLN A 584 -21.04 23.61 -32.74
N GLU A 585 -20.38 23.09 -33.78
CA GLU A 585 -20.31 23.70 -35.13
C GLU A 585 -21.53 23.39 -36.03
N LEU A 586 -22.28 22.32 -35.76
CA LEU A 586 -23.37 21.83 -36.62
C LEU A 586 -24.69 22.59 -36.46
N ARG A 587 -25.58 22.49 -37.47
CA ARG A 587 -26.94 23.04 -37.38
C ARG A 587 -27.84 22.17 -36.48
N PRO A 588 -28.82 22.70 -35.75
CA PRO A 588 -29.64 21.93 -34.81
C PRO A 588 -30.28 20.64 -35.37
N SER A 589 -30.69 20.64 -36.65
CA SER A 589 -31.23 19.46 -37.33
C SER A 589 -30.20 18.36 -37.62
N GLU A 590 -28.92 18.73 -37.75
CA GLU A 590 -27.81 17.81 -38.00
C GLU A 590 -27.29 17.23 -36.67
N LYS A 591 -27.35 18.02 -35.58
CA LYS A 591 -26.95 17.60 -34.22
C LYS A 591 -27.72 16.38 -33.73
N ASP A 592 -29.05 16.35 -33.88
CA ASP A 592 -29.90 15.23 -33.46
C ASP A 592 -29.53 13.91 -34.17
N SER A 593 -29.31 13.96 -35.49
CA SER A 593 -28.95 12.76 -36.26
C SER A 593 -27.53 12.26 -35.97
N ALA A 594 -26.56 13.16 -35.84
CA ALA A 594 -25.18 12.83 -35.48
C ALA A 594 -25.09 12.25 -34.05
N GLY A 595 -25.73 12.91 -33.07
CA GLY A 595 -25.74 12.47 -31.68
C GLY A 595 -26.41 11.10 -31.49
N ARG A 596 -27.56 10.84 -32.16
CA ARG A 596 -28.21 9.53 -32.11
C ARG A 596 -27.36 8.41 -32.74
N SER A 597 -26.73 8.70 -33.88
CA SER A 597 -25.84 7.74 -34.56
C SER A 597 -24.64 7.38 -33.68
N PHE A 598 -23.99 8.39 -33.10
CA PHE A 598 -22.88 8.21 -32.16
C PHE A 598 -23.30 7.41 -30.92
N ASN A 599 -24.36 7.84 -30.24
CA ASN A 599 -24.80 7.20 -29.00
C ASN A 599 -25.19 5.73 -29.22
N LYS A 600 -25.86 5.43 -30.35
CA LYS A 600 -26.09 4.03 -30.76
C LYS A 600 -24.77 3.25 -30.91
N ALA A 601 -23.78 3.81 -31.59
CA ALA A 601 -22.51 3.13 -31.82
C ALA A 601 -21.70 2.89 -30.52
N ILE A 602 -21.75 3.82 -29.56
CA ILE A 602 -21.17 3.63 -28.23
C ILE A 602 -21.92 2.53 -27.46
N VAL A 603 -23.26 2.53 -27.47
CA VAL A 603 -24.06 1.47 -26.82
C VAL A 603 -23.79 0.10 -27.46
N ASP A 604 -23.72 0.01 -28.78
CA ASP A 604 -23.37 -1.23 -29.50
C ASP A 604 -21.93 -1.69 -29.14
N THR A 605 -20.99 -0.76 -28.96
CA THR A 605 -19.62 -1.05 -28.49
C THR A 605 -19.62 -1.60 -27.06
N VAL A 606 -20.38 -1.00 -26.15
CA VAL A 606 -20.51 -1.47 -24.76
C VAL A 606 -21.22 -2.84 -24.70
N ASP A 607 -22.25 -3.07 -25.50
CA ASP A 607 -22.93 -4.37 -25.62
C ASP A 607 -21.94 -5.47 -26.06
N ASN A 608 -21.15 -5.18 -27.10
CA ASN A 608 -20.08 -6.06 -27.55
C ASN A 608 -19.07 -6.36 -26.44
N LEU A 609 -18.63 -5.36 -25.67
CA LEU A 609 -17.62 -5.54 -24.61
C LEU A 609 -18.18 -6.33 -23.40
N LEU A 610 -19.48 -6.31 -23.16
CA LEU A 610 -20.13 -6.99 -22.01
C LEU A 610 -20.74 -8.37 -22.35
N ARG A 611 -20.61 -8.84 -23.60
CA ARG A 611 -21.04 -10.18 -24.03
C ARG A 611 -20.26 -11.30 -23.32
N PRO A 612 -20.87 -12.48 -23.05
CA PRO A 612 -20.25 -13.57 -22.30
C PRO A 612 -18.86 -14.02 -22.77
N GLU A 613 -18.59 -13.96 -24.08
CA GLU A 613 -17.30 -14.34 -24.67
C GLU A 613 -16.20 -13.32 -24.32
N ALA A 614 -16.52 -12.02 -24.35
CA ALA A 614 -15.58 -10.95 -24.04
C ALA A 614 -15.21 -10.89 -22.56
N LEU A 615 -16.11 -11.34 -21.66
CA LEU A 615 -15.85 -11.41 -20.21
C LEU A 615 -14.60 -12.25 -19.86
N LYS A 616 -14.16 -13.15 -20.74
CA LYS A 616 -12.90 -13.90 -20.59
C LYS A 616 -11.68 -12.98 -20.76
N SER A 617 -11.73 -12.10 -21.76
CA SER A 617 -10.68 -11.11 -22.03
C SER A 617 -10.60 -10.03 -20.94
N TRP A 618 -11.74 -9.65 -20.33
CA TRP A 618 -11.72 -8.82 -19.12
C TRP A 618 -10.97 -9.49 -17.96
N LYS A 619 -11.17 -10.81 -17.76
CA LYS A 619 -10.51 -11.58 -16.69
C LYS A 619 -9.01 -11.80 -16.93
N ASP A 620 -8.52 -11.57 -18.14
CA ASP A 620 -7.11 -11.59 -18.50
C ASP A 620 -6.39 -10.24 -18.24
N MET A 621 -7.10 -9.22 -17.71
CA MET A 621 -6.48 -8.03 -17.10
C MET A 621 -6.25 -8.25 -15.60
N ASN A 622 -5.30 -7.53 -14.98
CA ASN A 622 -5.21 -7.47 -13.52
C ASN A 622 -6.46 -6.80 -12.89
N SER A 623 -6.69 -7.00 -11.59
CA SER A 623 -7.91 -6.50 -10.92
C SER A 623 -8.02 -4.97 -10.86
N THR A 624 -6.90 -4.24 -10.87
CA THR A 624 -6.88 -2.78 -10.90
C THR A 624 -7.34 -2.27 -12.26
N GLU A 625 -6.78 -2.80 -13.35
CA GLU A 625 -7.19 -2.46 -14.74
C GLU A 625 -8.64 -2.89 -15.02
N GLN A 626 -9.12 -4.01 -14.45
CA GLN A 626 -10.53 -4.40 -14.52
C GLN A 626 -11.45 -3.34 -13.91
N SER A 627 -11.18 -2.89 -12.67
CA SER A 627 -11.98 -1.86 -12.00
C SER A 627 -11.84 -0.49 -12.66
N HIS A 628 -10.65 -0.15 -13.17
CA HIS A 628 -10.40 1.09 -13.90
C HIS A 628 -11.19 1.15 -15.21
N ALA A 629 -11.03 0.14 -16.08
CA ALA A 629 -11.75 0.07 -17.35
C ALA A 629 -13.27 -0.04 -17.17
N ALA A 630 -13.74 -0.73 -16.11
CA ALA A 630 -15.16 -0.80 -15.79
C ALA A 630 -15.72 0.54 -15.29
N THR A 631 -14.96 1.30 -14.49
CA THR A 631 -15.38 2.63 -14.01
C THR A 631 -15.38 3.66 -15.13
N MET A 632 -14.33 3.69 -15.96
CA MET A 632 -14.31 4.52 -17.17
C MET A 632 -15.51 4.25 -18.08
N LEU A 633 -15.89 2.97 -18.26
CA LEU A 633 -17.03 2.61 -19.10
C LEU A 633 -18.36 3.14 -18.54
N LEU A 634 -18.55 3.14 -17.22
CA LEU A 634 -19.72 3.75 -16.57
C LEU A 634 -19.78 5.25 -16.84
N ASP A 635 -18.66 5.94 -16.61
CA ASP A 635 -18.53 7.39 -16.71
C ASP A 635 -18.68 7.88 -18.16
N THR A 636 -17.86 7.37 -19.09
CA THR A 636 -17.88 7.74 -20.52
C THR A 636 -19.25 7.54 -21.17
N LEU A 637 -20.00 6.48 -20.80
CA LEU A 637 -21.35 6.28 -21.34
C LEU A 637 -22.36 7.28 -20.75
N GLU A 638 -22.22 7.63 -19.46
CA GLU A 638 -23.02 8.68 -18.83
C GLU A 638 -22.72 10.05 -19.46
N GLU A 639 -21.44 10.39 -19.69
CA GLU A 639 -21.02 11.60 -20.41
C GLU A 639 -21.65 11.67 -21.80
N GLY A 640 -21.46 10.64 -22.63
CA GLY A 640 -21.99 10.57 -24.00
C GLY A 640 -23.52 10.55 -24.07
N ALA A 641 -24.21 10.09 -23.02
CA ALA A 641 -25.66 10.20 -22.90
C ALA A 641 -26.12 11.62 -22.56
N PHE A 642 -25.37 12.35 -21.73
CA PHE A 642 -25.66 13.76 -21.45
C PHE A 642 -25.32 14.67 -22.64
N VAL A 643 -24.18 14.49 -23.32
CA VAL A 643 -23.85 15.23 -24.57
C VAL A 643 -24.96 15.07 -25.61
N LEU A 644 -25.55 13.87 -25.73
CA LEU A 644 -26.76 13.67 -26.53
C LEU A 644 -27.94 14.48 -25.96
N ALA A 645 -28.28 14.32 -24.68
CA ALA A 645 -29.40 14.99 -24.03
C ALA A 645 -29.35 16.53 -24.11
N GLU A 646 -28.15 17.12 -24.23
CA GLU A 646 -27.95 18.57 -24.37
C GLU A 646 -28.29 19.08 -25.76
N ASN A 647 -28.18 18.22 -26.78
CA ASN A 647 -28.35 18.56 -28.19
C ASN A 647 -29.71 18.09 -28.77
N LEU A 648 -30.58 17.50 -27.95
CA LEU A 648 -31.94 17.11 -28.31
C LEU A 648 -32.95 18.25 -28.09
N ILE A 649 -33.90 18.39 -29.02
CA ILE A 649 -35.03 19.33 -28.89
C ILE A 649 -36.13 18.66 -28.06
N GLU A 650 -36.67 19.36 -27.07
CA GLU A 650 -37.76 18.85 -26.23
C GLU A 650 -39.13 18.80 -26.96
N PRO A 651 -40.00 17.83 -26.63
CA PRO A 651 -39.75 16.64 -25.82
C PRO A 651 -39.06 15.54 -26.65
N ALA A 652 -37.96 14.99 -26.13
CA ALA A 652 -37.26 13.87 -26.75
C ALA A 652 -37.14 12.66 -25.81
N ILE A 653 -37.30 11.48 -26.38
CA ILE A 653 -37.06 10.20 -25.71
C ILE A 653 -36.20 9.35 -26.65
N VAL A 654 -35.04 8.93 -26.18
CA VAL A 654 -34.13 8.02 -26.91
C VAL A 654 -34.01 6.75 -26.09
N LYS A 655 -34.24 5.60 -26.74
CA LYS A 655 -34.11 4.29 -26.12
C LYS A 655 -33.24 3.43 -27.00
N VAL A 656 -32.15 2.93 -26.45
CA VAL A 656 -31.21 2.06 -27.15
C VAL A 656 -31.16 0.73 -26.42
N PRO A 657 -32.09 -0.20 -26.72
CA PRO A 657 -32.10 -1.53 -26.14
C PRO A 657 -31.04 -2.42 -26.82
N ALA A 658 -30.12 -2.96 -26.05
CA ALA A 658 -29.18 -4.00 -26.46
C ALA A 658 -29.31 -5.24 -25.55
N GLU A 659 -28.49 -6.28 -25.76
CA GLU A 659 -28.65 -7.53 -25.00
C GLU A 659 -28.06 -7.44 -23.59
N ASN A 660 -26.86 -6.87 -23.46
CA ASN A 660 -26.08 -6.74 -22.23
C ASN A 660 -26.19 -5.34 -21.60
N ILE A 661 -26.78 -4.37 -22.31
CA ILE A 661 -27.02 -3.02 -21.81
C ILE A 661 -28.38 -2.46 -22.26
N MET A 662 -28.99 -1.64 -21.43
CA MET A 662 -30.15 -0.81 -21.79
C MET A 662 -29.86 0.64 -21.43
N LEU A 663 -30.07 1.56 -22.36
CA LEU A 663 -29.94 3.00 -22.15
C LEU A 663 -31.25 3.70 -22.54
N ASP A 664 -31.85 4.44 -21.61
CA ASP A 664 -32.95 5.37 -21.87
C ASP A 664 -32.49 6.81 -21.52
N VAL A 665 -32.66 7.75 -22.46
CA VAL A 665 -32.43 9.19 -22.29
C VAL A 665 -33.74 9.95 -22.50
N TYR A 666 -34.10 10.83 -21.56
CA TYR A 666 -35.31 11.66 -21.60
C TYR A 666 -34.94 13.15 -21.53
N VAL A 667 -35.54 13.97 -22.38
CA VAL A 667 -35.47 15.44 -22.35
C VAL A 667 -36.89 15.97 -22.40
N LEU A 668 -37.36 16.55 -21.30
CA LEU A 668 -38.79 16.83 -21.08
C LEU A 668 -38.99 18.17 -20.35
N SER A 669 -39.98 18.94 -20.79
CA SER A 669 -40.45 20.11 -20.05
C SER A 669 -41.11 19.71 -18.73
N THR A 670 -40.83 20.47 -17.67
CA THR A 670 -41.37 20.29 -16.31
C THR A 670 -42.56 21.19 -15.98
N ASP A 671 -42.94 22.09 -16.89
CA ASP A 671 -43.95 23.14 -16.68
C ASP A 671 -45.41 22.63 -16.69
N GLY A 672 -45.61 21.33 -16.46
CA GLY A 672 -46.89 20.65 -16.51
C GLY A 672 -47.02 19.47 -15.53
N GLN A 673 -47.93 18.55 -15.85
CA GLN A 673 -48.14 17.32 -15.07
C GLN A 673 -47.11 16.25 -15.49
N VAL A 674 -46.01 16.16 -14.74
CA VAL A 674 -44.98 15.11 -14.88
C VAL A 674 -45.42 13.88 -14.10
N GLN A 675 -45.28 12.68 -14.68
CA GLN A 675 -45.56 11.41 -14.01
C GLN A 675 -44.27 10.77 -13.46
N ASP A 676 -44.40 9.83 -12.52
CA ASP A 676 -43.25 9.09 -11.98
C ASP A 676 -42.61 8.19 -13.04
N PHE A 677 -41.29 8.20 -13.10
CA PHE A 677 -40.53 7.46 -14.10
C PHE A 677 -40.26 6.03 -13.65
N ARG A 678 -40.33 5.09 -14.59
CA ARG A 678 -40.01 3.67 -14.38
C ARG A 678 -39.06 3.14 -15.46
N PHE A 679 -37.97 2.53 -15.04
CA PHE A 679 -36.94 1.98 -15.92
C PHE A 679 -36.43 0.62 -15.43
N PRO A 680 -36.19 -0.38 -16.31
CA PRO A 680 -36.64 -0.44 -17.69
C PRO A 680 -38.17 -0.63 -17.77
N GLN A 681 -38.80 -0.16 -18.85
CA GLN A 681 -40.25 -0.30 -19.04
C GLN A 681 -40.68 -1.75 -19.37
N THR A 682 -39.78 -2.56 -19.93
CA THR A 682 -40.02 -3.97 -20.28
C THR A 682 -39.26 -4.90 -19.34
N SER A 683 -39.90 -5.27 -18.23
CA SER A 683 -39.31 -6.03 -17.12
C SER A 683 -39.10 -7.53 -17.42
N LYS A 684 -38.35 -7.86 -18.48
CA LYS A 684 -37.96 -9.26 -18.78
C LYS A 684 -36.86 -9.82 -17.85
N GLY A 685 -36.23 -9.00 -17.01
CA GLY A 685 -35.06 -9.38 -16.21
C GLY A 685 -35.01 -8.82 -14.79
N GLY A 686 -36.16 -8.78 -14.09
CA GLY A 686 -36.26 -8.55 -12.63
C GLY A 686 -35.88 -7.15 -12.08
N ALA A 687 -35.09 -6.38 -12.81
CA ALA A 687 -34.68 -5.03 -12.46
C ALA A 687 -35.83 -4.02 -12.65
N SER A 688 -35.99 -3.10 -11.69
CA SER A 688 -36.81 -1.89 -11.87
C SER A 688 -36.31 -0.74 -10.99
N LEU A 689 -36.41 0.48 -11.50
CA LEU A 689 -36.14 1.75 -10.81
C LEU A 689 -37.40 2.61 -10.87
N ARG A 690 -37.66 3.35 -9.79
CA ARG A 690 -38.74 4.34 -9.69
C ARG A 690 -38.18 5.67 -9.21
N LEU A 691 -38.43 6.72 -9.98
CA LEU A 691 -38.04 8.09 -9.68
C LEU A 691 -39.28 8.99 -9.62
N SER A 692 -39.42 9.72 -8.51
CA SER A 692 -40.54 10.64 -8.27
C SER A 692 -40.54 11.81 -9.26
N SER A 693 -41.72 12.12 -9.78
CA SER A 693 -42.01 13.34 -10.56
C SER A 693 -41.63 14.63 -9.82
N ASN A 694 -41.74 14.67 -8.48
CA ASN A 694 -41.31 15.82 -7.67
C ASN A 694 -39.79 16.03 -7.79
N THR A 695 -39.00 14.97 -7.66
CA THR A 695 -37.54 15.03 -7.77
C THR A 695 -37.09 15.57 -9.13
N VAL A 696 -37.78 15.16 -10.21
CA VAL A 696 -37.52 15.66 -11.57
C VAL A 696 -37.85 17.14 -11.71
N LYS A 697 -38.96 17.60 -11.11
CA LYS A 697 -39.33 19.03 -11.10
C LYS A 697 -38.36 19.90 -10.31
N VAL A 698 -37.89 19.44 -9.15
CA VAL A 698 -36.96 20.19 -8.28
C VAL A 698 -35.57 20.30 -8.91
N ASN A 699 -35.12 19.28 -9.65
CA ASN A 699 -33.81 19.26 -10.32
C ASN A 699 -33.89 19.67 -11.82
N SER A 700 -34.95 20.38 -12.19
CA SER A 700 -35.15 20.97 -13.52
C SER A 700 -34.32 22.24 -13.69
N LYS A 701 -33.84 22.52 -14.91
CA LYS A 701 -33.20 23.80 -15.26
C LYS A 701 -33.93 24.44 -16.41
N ASN A 702 -34.24 25.73 -16.27
CA ASN A 702 -34.95 26.51 -17.29
C ASN A 702 -36.27 25.89 -17.76
N GLY A 703 -36.98 25.16 -16.88
CA GLY A 703 -38.21 24.44 -17.23
C GLY A 703 -38.00 23.09 -17.93
N VAL A 704 -36.75 22.62 -18.08
CA VAL A 704 -36.40 21.36 -18.77
C VAL A 704 -35.62 20.42 -17.84
N ALA A 705 -36.01 19.16 -17.80
CA ALA A 705 -35.28 18.09 -17.11
C ALA A 705 -34.66 17.12 -18.13
N LYS A 706 -33.37 16.80 -17.91
CA LYS A 706 -32.61 15.81 -18.67
C LYS A 706 -32.32 14.60 -17.77
N LEU A 707 -32.85 13.43 -18.12
CA LEU A 707 -32.72 12.19 -17.34
C LEU A 707 -31.97 11.13 -18.16
N VAL A 708 -31.06 10.41 -17.51
CA VAL A 708 -30.35 9.25 -18.09
C VAL A 708 -30.54 8.06 -17.16
N PHE A 709 -30.95 6.92 -17.72
CA PHE A 709 -31.03 5.65 -17.00
C PHE A 709 -30.29 4.55 -17.75
N VAL A 710 -29.49 3.77 -17.03
CA VAL A 710 -28.67 2.70 -17.62
C VAL A 710 -28.77 1.42 -16.81
N LEU A 711 -28.86 0.27 -17.48
CA LEU A 711 -28.76 -1.05 -16.84
C LEU A 711 -27.63 -1.84 -17.51
N TYR A 712 -26.57 -2.14 -16.75
CA TYR A 712 -25.41 -2.90 -17.22
C TYR A 712 -25.45 -4.34 -16.69
N LYS A 713 -25.47 -5.31 -17.60
CA LYS A 713 -25.30 -6.73 -17.26
C LYS A 713 -23.81 -7.09 -17.16
N HIS A 714 -23.50 -8.07 -16.32
CA HIS A 714 -22.16 -8.65 -16.08
C HIS A 714 -21.03 -7.72 -15.59
N LEU A 715 -21.14 -6.39 -15.74
CA LEU A 715 -20.12 -5.40 -15.38
C LEU A 715 -19.74 -5.41 -13.89
N GLY A 716 -20.70 -5.72 -13.00
CA GLY A 716 -20.50 -5.74 -11.54
C GLY A 716 -19.39 -6.68 -11.05
N GLN A 717 -19.01 -7.71 -11.81
CA GLN A 717 -17.93 -8.63 -11.42
C GLN A 717 -16.53 -8.03 -11.55
N PHE A 718 -16.38 -6.88 -12.21
CA PHE A 718 -15.09 -6.21 -12.46
C PHE A 718 -14.83 -5.03 -11.51
N LEU A 719 -15.83 -4.60 -10.73
CA LEU A 719 -15.72 -3.52 -9.74
C LEU A 719 -15.36 -4.10 -8.36
N SER A 720 -14.17 -3.78 -7.86
CA SER A 720 -13.61 -4.37 -6.62
C SER A 720 -14.50 -4.15 -5.39
N THR A 721 -14.61 -5.19 -4.56
CA THR A 721 -15.32 -5.18 -3.28
C THR A 721 -14.42 -5.03 -2.06
N GLU A 722 -13.09 -4.89 -2.26
CA GLU A 722 -12.08 -4.91 -1.19
C GLU A 722 -12.27 -3.79 -0.14
N ASN A 723 -12.72 -2.60 -0.57
CA ASN A 723 -12.91 -1.42 0.29
C ASN A 723 -14.40 -1.08 0.54
N ALA A 724 -15.31 -2.06 0.48
CA ALA A 724 -16.74 -1.80 0.56
C ALA A 724 -17.22 -1.39 1.98
N THR A 725 -17.94 -0.27 2.11
CA THR A 725 -18.41 0.22 3.41
C THR A 725 -19.77 -0.38 3.80
N LEU A 726 -19.75 -1.47 4.56
CA LEU A 726 -20.95 -2.19 5.00
C LEU A 726 -21.43 -1.80 6.41
N ARG A 727 -22.73 -1.51 6.55
CA ARG A 727 -23.37 -1.26 7.86
C ARG A 727 -23.75 -2.58 8.55
N GLY A 728 -23.58 -2.65 9.87
CA GLY A 728 -23.94 -3.83 10.69
C GLY A 728 -22.88 -4.94 10.74
N MET A 729 -21.63 -4.65 10.35
CA MET A 729 -20.62 -5.66 9.98
C MET A 729 -19.57 -5.98 11.06
N GLY A 730 -19.81 -5.63 12.34
CA GLY A 730 -18.82 -5.74 13.43
C GLY A 730 -18.35 -7.16 13.82
N ASP A 731 -18.83 -8.20 13.14
CA ASP A 731 -18.57 -9.60 13.51
C ASP A 731 -18.16 -10.50 12.31
N LEU A 732 -17.93 -9.92 11.11
CA LEU A 732 -17.54 -10.68 9.91
C LEU A 732 -16.05 -10.69 9.60
N SER A 733 -15.22 -9.89 10.26
CA SER A 733 -13.76 -10.12 10.27
C SER A 733 -13.36 -11.41 11.01
N LYS A 734 -14.26 -11.98 11.82
CA LYS A 734 -14.06 -13.26 12.53
C LYS A 734 -14.44 -14.51 11.72
N ARG A 735 -14.99 -14.35 10.51
CA ARG A 735 -15.49 -15.47 9.68
C ARG A 735 -15.14 -15.23 8.22
N ASN A 736 -14.36 -16.13 7.62
CA ASN A 736 -13.93 -16.10 6.21
C ASN A 736 -15.12 -16.02 5.23
N ILE A 737 -15.59 -14.80 4.96
CA ILE A 737 -16.79 -14.50 4.19
C ILE A 737 -16.40 -13.43 3.17
N SER A 738 -16.36 -13.80 1.90
CA SER A 738 -15.98 -12.91 0.81
C SER A 738 -17.20 -12.15 0.30
N LEU A 739 -17.04 -10.86 0.03
CA LEU A 739 -18.09 -10.00 -0.47
C LEU A 739 -18.03 -9.94 -2.01
N THR A 740 -19.15 -10.15 -2.70
CA THR A 740 -19.22 -9.95 -4.16
C THR A 740 -20.46 -9.15 -4.56
N VAL A 741 -20.40 -8.53 -5.74
CA VAL A 741 -21.56 -7.90 -6.38
C VAL A 741 -22.43 -9.02 -6.97
N ASN A 742 -23.65 -9.19 -6.47
CA ASN A 742 -24.55 -10.28 -6.82
C ASN A 742 -25.84 -9.77 -7.50
N SER A 743 -25.73 -8.67 -8.24
CA SER A 743 -26.77 -8.11 -9.13
C SER A 743 -26.15 -7.50 -10.39
N HIS A 744 -27.01 -7.10 -11.33
CA HIS A 744 -26.63 -6.12 -12.36
C HIS A 744 -26.43 -4.72 -11.76
N ILE A 745 -25.75 -3.82 -12.50
CA ILE A 745 -25.58 -2.41 -12.11
C ILE A 745 -26.68 -1.59 -12.75
N LEU A 746 -27.32 -0.73 -11.95
CA LEU A 746 -28.43 0.12 -12.36
C LEU A 746 -28.09 1.58 -12.03
N SER A 747 -27.98 2.40 -13.07
CA SER A 747 -27.65 3.82 -12.97
C SER A 747 -28.86 4.71 -13.24
N ALA A 748 -28.94 5.82 -12.52
CA ALA A 748 -29.92 6.88 -12.72
C ALA A 748 -29.27 8.22 -12.43
N SER A 749 -29.38 9.15 -13.38
CA SER A 749 -28.77 10.48 -13.29
C SER A 749 -29.71 11.56 -13.83
N ILE A 750 -29.64 12.76 -13.25
CA ILE A 750 -30.41 13.94 -13.65
C ILE A 750 -29.42 15.09 -13.84
N THR A 751 -29.53 15.78 -14.97
CA THR A 751 -28.88 17.07 -15.27
C THR A 751 -27.43 17.20 -14.74
N LYS A 752 -26.46 16.62 -15.44
CA LYS A 752 -25.04 16.56 -15.03
C LYS A 752 -24.45 17.94 -14.66
N GLU A 753 -24.35 18.19 -13.36
CA GLU A 753 -23.72 19.37 -12.75
C GLU A 753 -22.91 19.01 -11.49
N SER A 754 -23.13 17.81 -10.95
CA SER A 754 -22.32 17.20 -9.89
C SER A 754 -22.42 15.67 -9.99
N SER A 755 -21.39 14.97 -9.52
CA SER A 755 -21.31 13.50 -9.56
C SER A 755 -22.26 12.76 -8.60
N ARG A 756 -22.95 13.49 -7.71
CA ARG A 756 -23.99 12.95 -6.81
C ARG A 756 -25.10 13.97 -6.58
N VAL A 757 -26.21 13.81 -7.30
CA VAL A 757 -27.42 14.61 -7.06
C VAL A 757 -28.17 14.03 -5.86
N PHE A 758 -28.29 14.80 -4.78
CA PHE A 758 -29.08 14.41 -3.60
C PHE A 758 -30.57 14.67 -3.84
N VAL A 759 -31.42 13.75 -3.40
CA VAL A 759 -32.86 13.78 -3.69
C VAL A 759 -33.68 13.67 -2.41
N ALA A 760 -34.70 14.54 -2.28
CA ALA A 760 -35.57 14.60 -1.11
C ALA A 760 -36.53 13.38 -1.05
N ASP A 761 -37.21 13.10 -2.17
CA ASP A 761 -37.89 11.82 -2.38
C ASP A 761 -36.84 10.79 -2.84
N PRO A 762 -36.55 9.73 -2.05
CA PRO A 762 -35.47 8.81 -2.36
C PRO A 762 -35.82 7.91 -3.56
N VAL A 763 -34.82 7.62 -4.40
CA VAL A 763 -34.97 6.66 -5.51
C VAL A 763 -35.20 5.26 -4.94
N ILE A 764 -36.19 4.55 -5.49
CA ILE A 764 -36.51 3.17 -5.08
C ILE A 764 -36.20 2.25 -6.25
N PHE A 765 -35.38 1.22 -6.02
CA PHE A 765 -35.06 0.23 -7.04
C PHE A 765 -35.12 -1.20 -6.49
N THR A 766 -35.46 -2.14 -7.36
CA THR A 766 -35.45 -3.58 -7.11
C THR A 766 -34.53 -4.23 -8.13
N LEU A 767 -33.66 -5.13 -7.67
CA LEU A 767 -32.71 -5.87 -8.51
C LEU A 767 -32.77 -7.37 -8.23
N GLU A 768 -32.65 -8.18 -9.28
CA GLU A 768 -32.58 -9.64 -9.18
C GLU A 768 -31.18 -10.11 -8.77
N HIS A 769 -31.15 -11.18 -7.96
CA HIS A 769 -29.92 -11.84 -7.50
C HIS A 769 -29.38 -12.78 -8.58
N LEU A 770 -28.10 -12.66 -8.93
CA LEU A 770 -27.46 -13.51 -9.94
C LEU A 770 -27.32 -14.97 -9.44
N ASP A 771 -26.86 -15.14 -8.19
CA ASP A 771 -26.90 -16.40 -7.45
C ASP A 771 -27.90 -16.28 -6.28
N LYS A 772 -28.85 -17.21 -6.24
CA LYS A 772 -30.01 -17.24 -5.32
C LYS A 772 -29.83 -18.26 -4.17
N ILE A 773 -28.69 -18.95 -4.11
CA ILE A 773 -28.46 -20.13 -3.27
C ILE A 773 -27.26 -19.94 -2.33
N HIS A 774 -26.13 -19.45 -2.83
CA HIS A 774 -24.85 -19.44 -2.09
C HIS A 774 -24.51 -18.10 -1.42
N TYR A 775 -25.47 -17.18 -1.39
CA TYR A 775 -25.28 -15.80 -0.97
C TYR A 775 -26.32 -15.37 0.05
N HIS A 776 -25.87 -14.66 1.08
CA HIS A 776 -26.68 -14.16 2.19
C HIS A 776 -26.33 -12.70 2.49
N ASN A 777 -27.13 -12.04 3.32
CA ASN A 777 -26.94 -10.64 3.76
C ASN A 777 -26.77 -9.63 2.61
N PRO A 778 -27.84 -9.34 1.84
CA PRO A 778 -27.81 -8.34 0.78
C PRO A 778 -27.69 -6.92 1.34
N ASN A 779 -26.81 -6.12 0.72
CA ASN A 779 -26.54 -4.73 1.07
C ASN A 779 -26.73 -3.83 -0.14
N CYS A 780 -27.66 -2.89 -0.02
CA CYS A 780 -27.90 -1.81 -0.99
C CYS A 780 -26.71 -0.86 -1.04
N SER A 781 -25.96 -0.87 -2.14
CA SER A 781 -24.74 -0.08 -2.27
C SER A 781 -24.71 0.68 -3.60
N PHE A 782 -23.89 1.71 -3.67
CA PHE A 782 -23.58 2.43 -4.89
C PHE A 782 -22.07 2.49 -5.14
N TRP A 783 -21.66 2.61 -6.40
CA TRP A 783 -20.26 2.77 -6.78
C TRP A 783 -19.84 4.23 -6.56
N ASN A 784 -19.03 4.47 -5.54
CA ASN A 784 -18.46 5.78 -5.25
C ASN A 784 -17.06 5.85 -5.86
N TYR A 785 -16.93 6.52 -7.00
CA TYR A 785 -15.67 6.65 -7.74
C TYR A 785 -15.21 8.10 -7.85
N SER A 786 -13.93 8.28 -8.20
CA SER A 786 -13.37 9.57 -8.56
C SER A 786 -13.23 9.65 -10.08
N GLU A 787 -13.92 10.61 -10.69
CA GLU A 787 -13.83 10.96 -12.12
C GLU A 787 -12.39 11.17 -12.61
N ARG A 788 -11.44 11.49 -11.70
CA ARG A 788 -10.05 11.73 -12.08
C ARG A 788 -9.18 10.47 -12.11
N SER A 789 -9.37 9.55 -11.18
CA SER A 789 -8.56 8.32 -11.10
C SER A 789 -9.25 7.13 -11.75
N MET A 790 -10.54 7.27 -12.09
CA MET A 790 -11.40 6.20 -12.59
C MET A 790 -11.35 4.94 -11.70
N MET A 791 -11.18 5.17 -10.40
CA MET A 791 -11.17 4.14 -9.36
C MET A 791 -12.21 4.51 -8.30
N GLY A 792 -12.79 3.49 -7.67
CA GLY A 792 -13.86 3.66 -6.70
C GLY A 792 -13.99 2.51 -5.73
N TYR A 793 -15.03 2.58 -4.90
CA TYR A 793 -15.41 1.55 -3.95
C TYR A 793 -16.93 1.52 -3.75
N TRP A 794 -17.47 0.38 -3.33
CA TRP A 794 -18.88 0.26 -3.01
C TRP A 794 -19.21 0.90 -1.66
N SER A 795 -20.16 1.82 -1.64
CA SER A 795 -20.60 2.51 -0.42
C SER A 795 -22.07 2.25 -0.12
N THR A 796 -22.42 2.07 1.15
CA THR A 796 -23.83 2.00 1.61
C THR A 796 -24.37 3.36 2.07
N GLN A 797 -23.59 4.44 1.97
CA GLN A 797 -23.98 5.77 2.44
C GLN A 797 -25.20 6.32 1.69
N GLY A 798 -26.20 6.78 2.44
CA GLY A 798 -27.46 7.28 1.86
C GLY A 798 -28.40 6.19 1.33
N CYS A 799 -28.00 4.91 1.34
CA CYS A 799 -28.81 3.78 0.90
C CYS A 799 -29.36 2.96 2.08
N LYS A 800 -30.57 2.42 1.92
CA LYS A 800 -31.31 1.62 2.90
C LYS A 800 -31.94 0.39 2.23
N LEU A 801 -31.85 -0.75 2.90
CA LEU A 801 -32.62 -1.95 2.56
C LEU A 801 -34.09 -1.72 2.91
N LEU A 802 -35.01 -1.95 1.97
CA LEU A 802 -36.45 -1.92 2.24
C LEU A 802 -37.02 -3.33 2.43
N GLU A 803 -36.78 -4.21 1.46
CA GLU A 803 -37.29 -5.58 1.45
C GLU A 803 -36.27 -6.49 0.75
N THR A 804 -36.13 -7.73 1.21
CA THR A 804 -35.34 -8.75 0.52
C THR A 804 -36.05 -10.10 0.52
N ASN A 805 -35.98 -10.77 -0.62
CA ASN A 805 -36.39 -12.15 -0.84
C ASN A 805 -35.18 -12.93 -1.40
N LYS A 806 -35.27 -14.27 -1.52
CA LYS A 806 -34.19 -15.11 -2.05
C LYS A 806 -33.74 -14.71 -3.47
N SER A 807 -34.65 -14.16 -4.26
CA SER A 807 -34.41 -13.81 -5.67
C SER A 807 -34.24 -12.32 -5.96
N HIS A 808 -34.73 -11.42 -5.10
CA HIS A 808 -34.73 -9.98 -5.36
C HIS A 808 -34.52 -9.20 -4.05
N THR A 809 -33.85 -8.05 -4.15
CA THR A 809 -33.77 -7.06 -3.07
C THR A 809 -34.26 -5.70 -3.57
N THR A 810 -35.03 -5.02 -2.73
CA THR A 810 -35.53 -3.66 -2.94
C THR A 810 -34.82 -2.69 -2.00
N CYS A 811 -34.32 -1.61 -2.58
CA CYS A 811 -33.47 -0.61 -1.96
C CYS A 811 -34.07 0.79 -2.11
N SER A 812 -33.70 1.68 -1.21
CA SER A 812 -34.03 3.11 -1.26
C SER A 812 -32.77 3.93 -1.01
N CYS A 813 -32.44 4.88 -1.89
CA CYS A 813 -31.26 5.75 -1.75
C CYS A 813 -31.63 7.23 -1.87
N SER A 814 -31.00 8.08 -1.07
CA SER A 814 -31.25 9.54 -1.02
C SER A 814 -30.39 10.36 -2.00
N HIS A 815 -29.84 9.71 -3.03
CA HIS A 815 -29.03 10.31 -4.08
C HIS A 815 -29.16 9.49 -5.37
N LEU A 816 -28.59 10.00 -6.46
CA LEU A 816 -28.61 9.42 -7.80
C LEU A 816 -27.18 9.14 -8.27
N THR A 817 -26.87 7.87 -8.52
CA THR A 817 -25.55 7.31 -8.83
C THR A 817 -25.71 5.91 -9.48
N ASN A 818 -24.64 5.10 -9.51
CA ASN A 818 -24.61 3.73 -10.02
C ASN A 818 -24.84 2.70 -8.88
N PHE A 819 -25.99 2.00 -8.86
CA PHE A 819 -26.40 1.10 -7.78
C PHE A 819 -26.19 -0.40 -8.06
N ALA A 820 -25.94 -1.18 -7.01
CA ALA A 820 -25.96 -2.64 -7.02
C ALA A 820 -26.27 -3.26 -5.64
N ILE A 821 -26.50 -4.57 -5.62
CA ILE A 821 -26.62 -5.37 -4.39
C ILE A 821 -25.33 -6.15 -4.18
N LEU A 822 -24.68 -5.93 -3.05
CA LEU A 822 -23.55 -6.73 -2.60
C LEU A 822 -24.05 -7.79 -1.62
N MET A 823 -23.52 -9.01 -1.71
CA MET A 823 -23.86 -10.11 -0.80
C MET A 823 -22.63 -10.82 -0.28
N ALA A 824 -22.74 -11.28 0.96
CA ALA A 824 -21.76 -12.11 1.61
C ALA A 824 -21.83 -13.55 1.06
N HIS A 825 -20.76 -13.97 0.39
CA HIS A 825 -20.50 -15.37 0.09
C HIS A 825 -19.85 -16.02 1.30
N ARG A 826 -20.46 -17.07 1.85
CA ARG A 826 -19.66 -18.04 2.63
C ARG A 826 -18.78 -18.76 1.63
N GLY A 827 -17.51 -18.37 1.57
CA GLY A 827 -16.52 -19.04 0.75
C GLY A 827 -16.48 -20.52 1.09
N ASN A 828 -17.05 -21.35 0.22
CA ASN A 828 -16.53 -22.68 0.02
C ASN A 828 -15.09 -22.45 -0.44
N VAL A 829 -14.13 -22.76 0.43
CA VAL A 829 -12.71 -22.43 0.26
C VAL A 829 -12.22 -22.92 -1.10
N GLY A 830 -12.06 -21.98 -2.04
CA GLY A 830 -11.41 -22.24 -3.31
C GLY A 830 -9.94 -22.51 -3.05
N GLU A 831 -9.52 -23.75 -3.26
CA GLU A 831 -8.14 -24.22 -3.17
C GLU A 831 -7.46 -24.02 -1.79
N GLY A 832 -8.13 -24.50 -0.75
CA GLY A 832 -7.47 -25.01 0.48
C GLY A 832 -6.69 -26.32 0.25
N SER A 833 -6.18 -26.52 -0.97
CA SER A 833 -5.66 -27.79 -1.50
C SER A 833 -4.39 -28.28 -0.81
N VAL A 834 -3.76 -27.46 0.03
CA VAL A 834 -2.62 -27.87 0.84
C VAL A 834 -3.05 -28.35 2.23
N HIS A 835 -4.03 -27.71 2.90
CA HIS A 835 -4.31 -28.03 4.31
C HIS A 835 -5.29 -29.21 4.48
N ASP A 836 -6.37 -29.26 3.69
CA ASP A 836 -7.26 -30.44 3.67
C ASP A 836 -6.55 -31.66 3.10
N LEU A 837 -5.63 -31.46 2.13
CA LEU A 837 -4.83 -32.53 1.56
C LEU A 837 -3.73 -32.99 2.53
N LEU A 838 -3.10 -32.09 3.29
CA LEU A 838 -2.18 -32.45 4.37
C LEU A 838 -2.92 -33.26 5.46
N LEU A 839 -4.11 -32.82 5.88
CA LEU A 839 -4.91 -33.55 6.87
C LEU A 839 -5.38 -34.91 6.33
N THR A 840 -5.76 -34.99 5.05
CA THR A 840 -6.13 -36.25 4.37
C THR A 840 -4.93 -37.18 4.18
N VAL A 841 -3.74 -36.66 3.90
CA VAL A 841 -2.49 -37.43 3.78
C VAL A 841 -2.04 -37.92 5.16
N ILE A 842 -2.03 -37.07 6.18
CA ILE A 842 -1.68 -37.45 7.56
C ILE A 842 -2.65 -38.53 8.08
N THR A 843 -3.96 -38.37 7.88
CA THR A 843 -4.95 -39.38 8.31
C THR A 843 -4.82 -40.68 7.51
N ARG A 844 -4.67 -40.65 6.18
CA ARG A 844 -4.48 -41.88 5.38
C ARG A 844 -3.18 -42.61 5.72
N MET A 845 -2.06 -41.89 5.88
CA MET A 845 -0.78 -42.49 6.27
C MET A 845 -0.82 -43.03 7.70
N GLY A 846 -1.42 -42.30 8.64
CA GLY A 846 -1.61 -42.75 10.02
C GLY A 846 -2.47 -44.01 10.12
N ILE A 847 -3.59 -44.06 9.39
CA ILE A 847 -4.47 -45.24 9.32
C ILE A 847 -3.75 -46.42 8.65
N ALA A 848 -2.98 -46.20 7.57
CA ALA A 848 -2.20 -47.27 6.95
C ALA A 848 -1.16 -47.89 7.90
N VAL A 849 -0.49 -47.07 8.72
CA VAL A 849 0.45 -47.54 9.76
C VAL A 849 -0.30 -48.27 10.88
N SER A 850 -1.44 -47.74 11.34
CA SER A 850 -2.30 -48.39 12.35
C SER A 850 -2.76 -49.78 11.90
N LEU A 851 -3.25 -49.91 10.67
CA LEU A 851 -3.66 -51.19 10.08
C LEU A 851 -2.53 -52.23 10.04
N VAL A 852 -1.29 -51.82 9.74
CA VAL A 852 -0.13 -52.73 9.78
C VAL A 852 0.17 -53.18 11.22
N CYS A 853 0.15 -52.27 12.19
CA CYS A 853 0.35 -52.60 13.60
C CYS A 853 -0.76 -53.52 14.15
N LEU A 854 -2.02 -53.26 13.81
CA LEU A 854 -3.18 -54.08 14.17
C LEU A 854 -3.16 -55.46 13.50
N ALA A 855 -2.69 -55.56 12.25
CA ALA A 855 -2.50 -56.85 11.59
C ALA A 855 -1.42 -57.69 12.29
N ILE A 856 -0.32 -57.07 12.71
CA ILE A 856 0.76 -57.75 13.47
C ILE A 856 0.26 -58.21 14.85
N SER A 857 -0.50 -57.38 15.59
CA SER A 857 -1.04 -57.78 16.89
C SER A 857 -2.09 -58.89 16.78
N LEU A 858 -2.99 -58.83 15.78
CA LEU A 858 -3.94 -59.90 15.51
C LEU A 858 -3.22 -61.19 15.10
N PHE A 859 -2.14 -61.11 14.31
CA PHE A 859 -1.32 -62.27 13.95
C PHE A 859 -0.68 -62.91 15.19
N THR A 860 -0.02 -62.14 16.06
CA THR A 860 0.61 -62.70 17.27
C THR A 860 -0.43 -63.36 18.20
N PHE A 861 -1.59 -62.73 18.42
CA PHE A 861 -2.68 -63.33 19.22
C PHE A 861 -3.38 -64.53 18.56
N CYS A 862 -3.16 -64.81 17.28
CA CYS A 862 -3.73 -65.98 16.60
C CYS A 862 -2.75 -67.15 16.46
N PHE A 863 -1.45 -66.88 16.26
CA PHE A 863 -0.44 -67.92 16.07
C PHE A 863 0.17 -68.43 17.39
N PHE A 864 0.30 -67.59 18.42
CA PHE A 864 0.81 -68.02 19.73
C PHE A 864 -0.31 -68.62 20.61
N ARG A 865 -0.68 -69.88 20.32
CA ARG A 865 -1.68 -70.66 21.10
C ARG A 865 -1.43 -70.72 22.62
N GLY A 866 -0.20 -70.47 23.09
CA GLY A 866 0.15 -70.44 24.52
C GLY A 866 -0.32 -69.18 25.28
N LEU A 867 -0.89 -68.17 24.62
CA LEU A 867 -1.28 -66.89 25.22
C LEU A 867 -2.81 -66.72 25.38
N GLN A 868 -3.57 -67.81 25.45
CA GLN A 868 -5.03 -67.78 25.35
C GLN A 868 -5.73 -67.49 26.69
N SER A 869 -5.60 -66.25 27.18
CA SER A 869 -6.28 -65.71 28.38
C SER A 869 -7.56 -64.93 28.03
N ASP A 870 -8.47 -64.77 29.02
CA ASP A 870 -9.66 -63.90 28.89
C ASP A 870 -9.27 -62.45 28.58
N ARG A 871 -8.20 -61.92 29.20
CA ARG A 871 -7.63 -60.59 28.87
C ARG A 871 -7.23 -60.50 27.40
N ASN A 872 -6.56 -61.52 26.88
CA ASN A 872 -6.10 -61.53 25.48
C ASN A 872 -7.26 -61.76 24.50
N THR A 873 -8.37 -62.34 24.96
CA THR A 873 -9.62 -62.42 24.17
C THR A 873 -10.27 -61.06 24.02
N ILE A 874 -10.30 -60.23 25.08
CA ILE A 874 -10.78 -58.84 25.04
C ILE A 874 -9.94 -58.01 24.06
N HIS A 875 -8.61 -58.01 24.23
CA HIS A 875 -7.66 -57.33 23.33
C HIS A 875 -7.83 -57.75 21.86
N LYS A 876 -7.99 -59.06 21.60
CA LYS A 876 -8.19 -59.58 20.25
C LYS A 876 -9.47 -59.02 19.59
N ASN A 877 -10.57 -58.93 20.31
CA ASN A 877 -11.81 -58.37 19.76
C ASN A 877 -11.71 -56.84 19.59
N LEU A 878 -11.04 -56.13 20.51
CA LEU A 878 -10.76 -54.69 20.38
C LEU A 878 -9.96 -54.39 19.10
N CYS A 879 -8.82 -55.07 18.91
CA CYS A 879 -8.01 -54.92 17.70
C CYS A 879 -8.76 -55.30 16.42
N LEU A 880 -9.63 -56.33 16.47
CA LEU A 880 -10.44 -56.75 15.32
C LEU A 880 -11.46 -55.68 14.90
N ASN A 881 -12.16 -55.07 15.86
CA ASN A 881 -13.14 -54.03 15.57
C ASN A 881 -12.50 -52.75 15.05
N LEU A 882 -11.35 -52.36 15.61
CA LEU A 882 -10.56 -51.22 15.12
C LEU A 882 -10.03 -51.49 13.70
N PHE A 883 -9.47 -52.68 13.44
CA PHE A 883 -8.98 -53.05 12.10
C PHE A 883 -10.07 -53.00 11.03
N ILE A 884 -11.27 -53.55 11.32
CA ILE A 884 -12.40 -53.49 10.39
C ILE A 884 -12.91 -52.05 10.22
N GLY A 885 -13.02 -51.27 11.30
CA GLY A 885 -13.44 -49.87 11.25
C GLY A 885 -12.50 -48.99 10.42
N GLU A 886 -11.20 -49.10 10.65
CA GLU A 886 -10.16 -48.37 9.91
C GLU A 886 -10.11 -48.77 8.43
N LEU A 887 -10.23 -50.08 8.12
CA LEU A 887 -10.23 -50.57 6.74
C LEU A 887 -11.45 -50.08 5.96
N VAL A 888 -12.65 -50.14 6.57
CA VAL A 888 -13.90 -49.65 5.96
C VAL A 888 -13.87 -48.12 5.82
N TYR A 889 -13.23 -47.40 6.76
CA TYR A 889 -13.05 -45.94 6.66
C TYR A 889 -12.15 -45.59 5.47
N LEU A 890 -11.00 -46.26 5.34
CA LEU A 890 -10.01 -46.00 4.29
C LEU A 890 -10.55 -46.26 2.87
N VAL A 891 -11.34 -47.33 2.70
CA VAL A 891 -11.88 -47.75 1.38
C VAL A 891 -13.25 -47.13 1.08
N GLY A 892 -14.09 -46.96 2.09
CA GLY A 892 -15.53 -46.73 1.91
C GLY A 892 -16.02 -45.29 2.05
N ILE A 893 -15.29 -44.41 2.74
CA ILE A 893 -15.84 -43.09 3.14
C ILE A 893 -16.23 -42.18 1.95
N ASN A 894 -15.58 -42.35 0.80
CA ASN A 894 -15.80 -41.55 -0.41
C ASN A 894 -16.83 -42.17 -1.40
N MET A 895 -17.40 -43.34 -1.13
CA MET A 895 -18.30 -44.06 -2.05
C MET A 895 -19.74 -43.52 -1.98
N THR A 896 -19.95 -42.26 -2.37
CA THR A 896 -21.22 -41.53 -2.17
C THR A 896 -22.28 -41.73 -3.26
N GLU A 897 -21.91 -42.10 -4.48
CA GLU A 897 -22.84 -42.24 -5.61
C GLU A 897 -23.93 -43.33 -5.40
N PRO A 898 -23.62 -44.53 -4.86
CA PRO A 898 -24.63 -45.50 -4.48
C PRO A 898 -25.11 -45.24 -3.03
N LYS A 899 -26.18 -44.45 -2.89
CA LYS A 899 -26.78 -44.08 -1.58
C LYS A 899 -26.99 -45.27 -0.62
N LEU A 900 -27.41 -46.43 -1.14
CA LEU A 900 -27.61 -47.64 -0.34
C LEU A 900 -26.29 -48.17 0.24
N VAL A 901 -25.22 -48.23 -0.58
CA VAL A 901 -23.89 -48.66 -0.16
C VAL A 901 -23.31 -47.67 0.85
N CYS A 902 -23.46 -46.37 0.61
CA CYS A 902 -23.01 -45.31 1.51
C CYS A 902 -23.70 -45.38 2.89
N SER A 903 -25.00 -45.71 2.92
CA SER A 903 -25.77 -45.94 4.16
C SER A 903 -25.30 -47.18 4.92
N ILE A 904 -25.05 -48.30 4.21
CA ILE A 904 -24.49 -49.53 4.79
C ILE A 904 -23.09 -49.29 5.38
N ILE A 905 -22.21 -48.60 4.65
CA ILE A 905 -20.85 -48.23 5.11
C ILE A 905 -20.93 -47.39 6.39
N ALA A 906 -21.79 -46.36 6.42
CA ALA A 906 -21.99 -45.54 7.60
C ALA A 906 -22.50 -46.37 8.81
N GLY A 907 -23.39 -47.33 8.57
CA GLY A 907 -23.90 -48.25 9.60
C GLY A 907 -22.84 -49.20 10.16
N VAL A 908 -22.02 -49.79 9.28
CA VAL A 908 -20.90 -50.67 9.67
C VAL A 908 -19.86 -49.89 10.47
N LEU A 909 -19.47 -48.69 10.04
CA LEU A 909 -18.54 -47.84 10.76
C LEU A 909 -19.09 -47.43 12.14
N HIS A 910 -20.38 -47.09 12.24
CA HIS A 910 -21.03 -46.76 13.51
C HIS A 910 -20.92 -47.95 14.49
N PHE A 911 -21.23 -49.16 14.03
CA PHE A 911 -21.12 -50.38 14.83
C PHE A 911 -19.67 -50.69 15.24
N CYS A 912 -18.70 -50.65 14.32
CA CYS A 912 -17.32 -51.01 14.61
C CYS A 912 -16.66 -50.08 15.64
N PHE A 913 -16.86 -48.76 15.52
CA PHE A 913 -16.29 -47.82 16.50
C PHE A 913 -17.00 -47.91 17.85
N LEU A 914 -18.33 -48.04 17.90
CA LEU A 914 -19.06 -48.20 19.16
C LEU A 914 -18.71 -49.53 19.85
N ALA A 915 -18.48 -50.60 19.09
CA ALA A 915 -17.96 -51.86 19.61
C ALA A 915 -16.52 -51.70 20.14
N ALA A 916 -15.64 -50.97 19.47
CA ALA A 916 -14.29 -50.71 19.99
C ALA A 916 -14.33 -50.01 21.36
N PHE A 917 -15.17 -48.98 21.54
CA PHE A 917 -15.36 -48.35 22.86
C PHE A 917 -15.95 -49.32 23.90
N ALA A 918 -16.93 -50.15 23.53
CA ALA A 918 -17.48 -51.17 24.45
C ALA A 918 -16.41 -52.20 24.88
N TRP A 919 -15.56 -52.68 23.97
CA TRP A 919 -14.48 -53.61 24.30
C TRP A 919 -13.36 -52.96 25.13
N MET A 920 -13.08 -51.67 24.91
CA MET A 920 -12.17 -50.87 25.76
C MET A 920 -12.69 -50.74 27.20
N CYS A 921 -13.99 -50.48 27.37
CA CYS A 921 -14.64 -50.46 28.68
C CYS A 921 -14.54 -51.81 29.41
N LEU A 922 -14.74 -52.92 28.68
CA LEU A 922 -14.58 -54.27 29.22
C LEU A 922 -13.14 -54.60 29.61
N GLU A 923 -12.14 -53.99 28.98
CA GLU A 923 -10.75 -54.10 29.44
C GLU A 923 -10.55 -53.44 30.81
N GLY A 924 -11.09 -52.23 31.02
CA GLY A 924 -11.09 -51.54 32.31
C GLY A 924 -11.79 -52.35 33.41
N VAL A 925 -12.97 -52.90 33.11
CA VAL A 925 -13.72 -53.76 34.04
C VAL A 925 -12.95 -55.06 34.34
N GLN A 926 -12.29 -55.69 33.35
CA GLN A 926 -11.45 -56.88 33.58
C GLN A 926 -10.23 -56.55 34.45
N LEU A 927 -9.60 -55.39 34.29
CA LEU A 927 -8.50 -54.92 35.15
C LEU A 927 -8.98 -54.72 36.60
N TYR A 928 -10.14 -54.09 36.79
CA TYR A 928 -10.74 -53.92 38.11
C TYR A 928 -11.09 -55.25 38.79
N LEU A 929 -11.72 -56.19 38.06
CA LEU A 929 -12.06 -57.50 38.61
C LEU A 929 -10.82 -58.33 38.98
N MET A 930 -9.73 -58.25 38.19
CA MET A 930 -8.45 -58.87 38.52
C MET A 930 -7.77 -58.26 39.77
N LEU A 931 -8.08 -57.02 40.14
CA LEU A 931 -7.58 -56.38 41.36
C LEU A 931 -8.35 -56.85 42.60
N VAL A 932 -9.65 -57.10 42.47
CA VAL A 932 -10.57 -57.32 43.60
C VAL A 932 -10.81 -58.81 43.90
N GLU A 933 -10.82 -59.67 42.89
CA GLU A 933 -11.06 -61.12 43.07
C GLU A 933 -9.74 -61.92 43.06
N VAL A 934 -9.16 -62.11 44.26
CA VAL A 934 -7.87 -62.80 44.47
C VAL A 934 -7.99 -64.34 44.48
N PHE A 935 -9.18 -64.90 44.33
CA PHE A 935 -9.41 -66.36 44.33
C PHE A 935 -10.18 -66.82 43.08
N GLU A 936 -9.82 -68.02 42.59
CA GLU A 936 -10.24 -68.57 41.30
C GLU A 936 -11.76 -68.73 41.16
N SER A 937 -12.31 -68.30 40.02
CA SER A 937 -13.64 -68.72 39.57
C SER A 937 -13.52 -69.57 38.31
N GLU A 938 -13.77 -70.89 38.42
CA GLU A 938 -13.62 -71.88 37.33
C GLU A 938 -14.54 -71.64 36.11
N PHE A 939 -15.42 -70.65 36.14
CA PHE A 939 -16.34 -70.32 35.04
C PHE A 939 -15.79 -69.22 34.12
N SER A 940 -15.39 -69.60 32.90
CA SER A 940 -14.97 -68.70 31.82
C SER A 940 -16.03 -67.62 31.54
N ARG A 941 -15.77 -66.38 31.98
CA ARG A 941 -16.69 -65.22 31.87
C ARG A 941 -16.82 -64.71 30.43
N ARG A 942 -15.97 -65.20 29.53
CA ARG A 942 -15.96 -64.95 28.08
C ARG A 942 -17.34 -64.81 27.43
N LYS A 943 -18.31 -65.69 27.75
CA LYS A 943 -19.67 -65.61 27.18
C LYS A 943 -20.36 -64.27 27.49
N TYR A 944 -20.19 -63.74 28.69
CA TYR A 944 -20.76 -62.44 29.10
C TYR A 944 -20.06 -61.28 28.38
N TYR A 945 -18.72 -61.33 28.22
CA TYR A 945 -17.99 -60.30 27.48
C TYR A 945 -18.36 -60.22 26.00
N TYR A 946 -18.59 -61.36 25.33
CA TYR A 946 -19.10 -61.34 23.95
C TYR A 946 -20.54 -60.82 23.86
N ILE A 947 -21.38 -61.06 24.86
CA ILE A 947 -22.73 -60.50 24.92
C ILE A 947 -22.64 -58.97 25.11
N SER A 948 -21.98 -58.47 26.16
CA SER A 948 -21.91 -57.02 26.41
C SER A 948 -21.18 -56.25 25.30
N GLY A 949 -20.02 -56.74 24.84
CA GLY A 949 -19.16 -56.04 23.89
C GLY A 949 -19.70 -55.94 22.46
N TYR A 950 -20.70 -56.74 22.09
CA TYR A 950 -21.33 -56.68 20.76
C TYR A 950 -22.84 -56.41 20.79
N LEU A 951 -23.60 -56.89 21.78
CA LEU A 951 -25.04 -56.67 21.83
C LEU A 951 -25.39 -55.21 22.11
N ILE A 952 -24.66 -54.54 23.01
CA ILE A 952 -24.93 -53.14 23.37
C ILE A 952 -24.73 -52.22 22.13
N PRO A 953 -23.59 -52.28 21.40
CA PRO A 953 -23.45 -51.57 20.13
C PRO A 953 -24.52 -51.93 19.08
N ALA A 954 -24.86 -53.22 18.93
CA ALA A 954 -25.85 -53.66 17.95
C ALA A 954 -27.25 -53.10 18.23
N VAL A 955 -27.67 -53.03 19.50
CA VAL A 955 -28.97 -52.47 19.91
C VAL A 955 -29.02 -50.96 19.62
N VAL A 956 -27.95 -50.21 19.95
CA VAL A 956 -27.88 -48.76 19.67
C VAL A 956 -27.98 -48.48 18.17
N VAL A 957 -27.19 -49.18 17.35
CA VAL A 957 -27.21 -49.02 15.88
C VAL A 957 -28.55 -49.44 15.29
N GLY A 958 -29.14 -50.54 15.78
CA GLY A 958 -30.45 -51.02 15.33
C GLY A 958 -31.59 -50.05 15.63
N ILE A 959 -31.65 -49.49 16.84
CA ILE A 959 -32.63 -48.46 17.20
C ILE A 959 -32.44 -47.20 16.36
N SER A 960 -31.18 -46.77 16.16
CA SER A 960 -30.86 -45.58 15.35
C SER A 960 -31.28 -45.75 13.89
N ALA A 961 -31.06 -46.94 13.31
CA ALA A 961 -31.50 -47.26 11.95
C ALA A 961 -33.03 -47.38 11.82
N ALA A 962 -33.73 -47.83 12.87
CA ALA A 962 -35.19 -47.88 12.90
C ALA A 962 -35.84 -46.48 12.99
N ILE A 963 -35.20 -45.54 13.68
CA ILE A 963 -35.68 -44.16 13.83
C ILE A 963 -35.45 -43.33 12.55
N ASP A 964 -34.23 -43.33 12.01
CA ASP A 964 -33.91 -42.60 10.77
C ASP A 964 -32.80 -43.28 9.96
N TYR A 965 -33.17 -44.28 9.15
CA TYR A 965 -32.25 -44.89 8.19
C TYR A 965 -31.67 -43.89 7.17
N ARG A 966 -32.31 -42.73 6.95
CA ARG A 966 -31.82 -41.67 6.05
C ARG A 966 -30.79 -40.75 6.72
N GLY A 967 -30.59 -40.89 8.03
CA GLY A 967 -29.49 -40.26 8.79
C GLY A 967 -28.12 -40.92 8.56
N TYR A 968 -28.09 -42.12 7.96
CA TYR A 968 -26.86 -42.82 7.59
C TYR A 968 -26.42 -42.47 6.16
N GLY A 969 -25.35 -41.69 6.04
CA GLY A 969 -24.78 -41.21 4.78
C GLY A 969 -25.04 -39.71 4.53
N THR A 970 -24.06 -39.02 3.94
CA THR A 970 -24.17 -37.60 3.55
C THR A 970 -23.72 -37.39 2.11
N GLN A 971 -23.95 -36.20 1.55
CA GLN A 971 -23.45 -35.86 0.19
C GLN A 971 -21.92 -35.68 0.13
N ARG A 972 -21.22 -35.58 1.27
CA ARG A 972 -19.76 -35.35 1.32
C ARG A 972 -18.97 -36.59 1.77
N ALA A 973 -19.56 -37.45 2.60
CA ALA A 973 -18.94 -38.65 3.15
C ALA A 973 -19.97 -39.68 3.62
N CYS A 974 -19.60 -40.97 3.59
CA CYS A 974 -20.42 -42.08 4.07
C CYS A 974 -20.31 -42.28 5.59
N TRP A 975 -20.85 -41.30 6.33
CA TRP A 975 -20.91 -41.26 7.79
C TRP A 975 -22.29 -40.78 8.28
N LEU A 976 -22.51 -40.78 9.60
CA LEU A 976 -23.73 -40.23 10.20
C LEU A 976 -23.88 -38.74 9.88
N ARG A 977 -25.12 -38.31 9.66
CA ARG A 977 -25.47 -36.91 9.40
C ARG A 977 -25.32 -36.04 10.65
N VAL A 978 -24.51 -34.99 10.55
CA VAL A 978 -24.16 -34.08 11.65
C VAL A 978 -25.16 -32.92 11.83
N ASP A 979 -25.91 -32.55 10.78
CA ASP A 979 -26.83 -31.39 10.80
C ASP A 979 -28.06 -31.53 11.74
N ASN A 980 -28.27 -32.72 12.31
CA ASN A 980 -29.43 -33.05 13.13
C ASN A 980 -28.97 -33.76 14.40
N HIS A 981 -29.86 -33.86 15.40
CA HIS A 981 -29.61 -34.55 16.68
C HIS A 981 -29.25 -36.04 16.54
N PHE A 982 -29.29 -36.60 15.33
CA PHE A 982 -28.91 -37.98 15.00
C PHE A 982 -27.47 -38.34 15.41
N ILE A 983 -26.53 -37.38 15.37
CA ILE A 983 -25.13 -37.63 15.78
C ILE A 983 -24.99 -38.02 17.27
N TRP A 984 -25.96 -37.66 18.12
CA TRP A 984 -26.00 -38.07 19.52
C TRP A 984 -26.18 -39.59 19.72
N SER A 985 -26.65 -40.32 18.69
CA SER A 985 -26.70 -41.79 18.72
C SER A 985 -25.31 -42.43 18.88
N PHE A 986 -24.26 -41.76 18.40
CA PHE A 986 -22.86 -42.18 18.60
C PHE A 986 -22.24 -41.49 19.83
N ILE A 987 -22.39 -40.16 19.93
CA ILE A 987 -21.71 -39.37 20.97
C ILE A 987 -22.20 -39.75 22.39
N GLY A 988 -23.51 -39.90 22.60
CA GLY A 988 -24.07 -40.17 23.94
C GLY A 988 -23.60 -41.50 24.56
N PRO A 989 -23.63 -42.62 23.82
CA PRO A 989 -23.07 -43.88 24.30
C PRO A 989 -21.55 -43.81 24.55
N VAL A 990 -20.80 -43.13 23.67
CA VAL A 990 -19.34 -42.99 23.84
C VAL A 990 -18.97 -42.17 25.06
N THR A 991 -19.66 -41.05 25.34
CA THR A 991 -19.40 -40.26 26.56
C THR A 991 -19.78 -41.01 27.82
N LEU A 992 -20.90 -41.76 27.82
CA LEU A 992 -21.27 -42.63 28.94
C LEU A 992 -20.22 -43.71 29.19
N ILE A 993 -19.71 -44.35 28.13
CA ILE A 993 -18.65 -45.35 28.25
C ILE A 993 -17.38 -44.74 28.83
N ILE A 994 -16.92 -43.59 28.32
CA ILE A 994 -15.69 -42.91 28.80
C ILE A 994 -15.81 -42.43 30.26
N VAL A 995 -17.03 -42.15 30.76
CA VAL A 995 -17.25 -41.79 32.17
C VAL A 995 -17.29 -43.02 33.10
N VAL A 996 -17.55 -44.21 32.56
CA VAL A 996 -17.65 -45.47 33.32
C VAL A 996 -16.34 -46.25 33.34
N SER A 997 -15.47 -46.06 32.33
CA SER A 997 -14.14 -46.67 32.20
C SER A 997 -13.03 -45.86 32.87
#